data_AF-A0A812VR27-F1
#
_entry.id   AF-A0A812VR27-F1
#
_cell.length_a   1.000
_cell.length_b   1.000
_cell.length_c   1.000
_cell.angle_alpha   90.00
_cell.angle_beta   90.00
_cell.angle_gamma   90.00
#
_symmetry.space_group_name_H-M   'P 1'
#
loop_
_entity.id
_entity.type
_entity.pdbx_description
1 polymer ?
#
loop_
_entity_poly.entity_id
_entity_poly.type
_entity_poly.pdbx_seq_one_letter_code
_entity_poly.pdbx_strand_id
1 'polypeptide(L)'
;MVGRRVDQSRLGVAAVALVMVVLCFWHPATNGHQTFAIPGAKKASRTKLGKRKLPQIDPADSATDVFIPLEGTLQSLENMLQNRRVVFLRAAVASGKSTLAQYLCTQQPSKYLQVHAPLHTDLTFENWVTAFKKAVEKPSIQHDSADIAEAIKSIYDKDQVLVFDECHLRFACPRFCEMLTKTPSYLNRRPMVLLLSAASEAEPLQGQIRLTPSEITDKFMWTPPVPSPSVLADQLAAASVGLSEDAIKFFFQICAGHRGIFMRAMAWVQDKQKKHRGQGGRLVQWTVEQAYGEVKLAWADEDWTIPNSFLGWLAAARAIRVNGHYANLVNIPQQLIEILCSGATSNLDSELRRNLTVHGFLLPVVEGNADEFVPYDWSAVGARYGGSTHLLASYYRCVLKKTRNLEVDVSMEVSSGTDLLLRALPYLHFAKVVGGVILQDAHVQKIFAKQGAPSEVHYTTAINQILERLGFSAGSVEDGKKGKVDVYVVLEDRATIALEAVMVSRSLKDVESHRLRFDNPSLQNYHHATRKCLVILGDWGNRLKVRERVEQTRGGIEIVGLAANVAHTGYNVYVKRQIDNNIDTVVDFYIPCDGVARSFAFKDEEPFFEISSVQKLKSINPGFAGTTSTSSVVWVRELIRK
;
A
#
# COMPACT_ATOMS: atom_id res chain seq x y z
N MET A 1 -24.00 72.38 -3.01
CA MET A 1 -22.76 72.10 -3.76
C MET A 1 -21.65 71.77 -2.77
N VAL A 2 -21.02 70.61 -2.99
CA VAL A 2 -19.78 70.07 -2.41
C VAL A 2 -19.72 69.87 -0.88
N GLY A 3 -19.85 68.60 -0.47
CA GLY A 3 -19.47 68.07 0.83
C GLY A 3 -18.49 66.90 0.68
N ARG A 4 -17.45 66.92 1.51
CA ARG A 4 -16.27 66.02 1.61
C ARG A 4 -16.55 64.52 1.42
N ARG A 5 -15.67 63.83 0.69
CA ARG A 5 -15.43 62.37 0.81
C ARG A 5 -14.09 62.15 1.51
N VAL A 6 -14.11 61.33 2.56
CA VAL A 6 -12.96 60.83 3.31
C VAL A 6 -12.70 59.39 2.87
N ASP A 7 -11.43 59.08 2.67
CA ASP A 7 -10.87 57.77 2.36
C ASP A 7 -11.15 56.73 3.46
N GLN A 8 -11.84 55.65 3.09
CA GLN A 8 -11.86 54.38 3.84
C GLN A 8 -12.11 53.21 2.87
N SER A 9 -11.06 52.57 2.35
CA SER A 9 -11.19 51.21 1.77
C SER A 9 -9.88 50.44 1.53
N ARG A 10 -8.72 50.87 2.05
CA ARG A 10 -7.46 50.10 1.90
C ARG A 10 -6.92 49.43 3.18
N LEU A 11 -7.44 49.78 4.36
CA LEU A 11 -7.06 49.11 5.61
C LEU A 11 -7.83 47.82 5.92
N GLY A 12 -9.04 47.63 5.37
CA GLY A 12 -9.86 46.44 5.64
C GLY A 12 -9.33 45.16 4.97
N VAL A 13 -8.78 45.26 3.76
CA VAL A 13 -8.30 44.09 3.00
C VAL A 13 -6.93 43.62 3.51
N ALA A 14 -6.06 44.55 3.93
CA ALA A 14 -4.78 44.19 4.55
C ALA A 14 -4.96 43.58 5.94
N ALA A 15 -5.93 44.05 6.74
CA ALA A 15 -6.21 43.48 8.06
C ALA A 15 -6.80 42.06 7.98
N VAL A 16 -7.66 41.77 7.01
CA VAL A 16 -8.24 40.42 6.83
C VAL A 16 -7.19 39.44 6.29
N ALA A 17 -6.30 39.88 5.40
CA ALA A 17 -5.18 39.05 4.94
C ALA A 17 -4.16 38.78 6.05
N LEU A 18 -3.85 39.77 6.90
CA LEU A 18 -2.93 39.58 8.02
C LEU A 18 -3.53 38.71 9.13
N VAL A 19 -4.84 38.80 9.39
CA VAL A 19 -5.54 37.93 10.36
C VAL A 19 -5.66 36.49 9.84
N MET A 20 -5.84 36.27 8.53
CA MET A 20 -5.77 34.92 7.95
C MET A 20 -4.35 34.33 8.01
N VAL A 21 -3.32 35.12 7.74
CA VAL A 21 -1.92 34.65 7.86
C VAL A 21 -1.59 34.38 9.33
N VAL A 22 -2.00 35.22 10.28
CA VAL A 22 -1.77 34.96 11.70
C VAL A 22 -2.61 33.77 12.20
N LEU A 23 -3.84 33.54 11.74
CA LEU A 23 -4.62 32.35 12.12
C LEU A 23 -4.13 31.05 11.47
N CYS A 24 -3.51 31.10 10.29
CA CYS A 24 -2.85 29.95 9.67
C CYS A 24 -1.48 29.61 10.31
N PHE A 25 -0.80 30.59 10.91
CA PHE A 25 0.50 30.40 11.58
C PHE A 25 0.41 30.31 13.12
N TRP A 26 -0.78 30.46 13.70
CA TRP A 26 -1.02 30.37 15.14
C TRP A 26 -1.97 29.23 15.50
N HIS A 27 -1.81 28.08 14.83
CA HIS A 27 -2.07 26.82 15.52
C HIS A 27 -0.85 26.55 16.40
N PRO A 28 -0.97 26.59 17.74
CA PRO A 28 0.12 26.13 18.58
C PRO A 28 0.43 24.70 18.18
N ALA A 29 1.70 24.43 17.89
CA ALA A 29 2.22 23.09 17.69
C ALA A 29 1.75 22.24 18.89
N THR A 30 0.71 21.44 18.68
CA THR A 30 0.41 20.33 19.57
C THR A 30 1.53 19.33 19.35
N ASN A 31 2.63 19.56 20.06
CA ASN A 31 3.64 18.57 20.37
C ASN A 31 2.94 17.40 21.07
N GLY A 32 2.34 16.52 20.29
CA GLY A 32 1.84 15.23 20.71
C GLY A 32 2.98 14.24 20.86
N HIS A 33 4.04 14.58 21.60
CA HIS A 33 4.75 13.56 22.35
C HIS A 33 3.85 13.20 23.54
N GLN A 34 2.78 12.46 23.28
CA GLN A 34 2.16 11.65 24.31
C GLN A 34 3.07 10.43 24.53
N THR A 35 4.16 10.64 25.27
CA THR A 35 4.52 9.66 26.30
C THR A 35 3.35 9.59 27.26
N PHE A 36 2.33 8.79 26.93
CA PHE A 36 1.46 8.24 27.95
C PHE A 36 2.32 7.29 28.77
N ALA A 37 2.94 7.83 29.82
CA ALA A 37 3.22 7.03 30.99
C ALA A 37 1.87 6.48 31.45
N ILE A 38 1.61 5.20 31.16
CA ILE A 38 0.46 4.47 31.69
C ILE A 38 0.65 4.42 33.21
N PRO A 39 -0.15 5.13 34.04
CA PRO A 39 -0.14 4.90 35.47
C PRO A 39 -0.88 3.59 35.69
N GLY A 40 -0.14 2.51 35.93
CA GLY A 40 -0.73 1.23 36.34
C GLY A 40 -0.69 0.08 35.33
N ALA A 41 0.21 0.10 34.33
CA ALA A 41 0.63 -1.15 33.71
C ALA A 41 1.46 -1.94 34.73
N LYS A 42 0.78 -2.60 35.69
CA LYS A 42 1.39 -3.69 36.45
C LYS A 42 1.97 -4.61 35.40
N LYS A 43 3.30 -4.76 35.40
CA LYS A 43 4.01 -5.81 34.66
C LYS A 43 3.17 -7.07 34.77
N ALA A 44 2.48 -7.43 33.70
CA ALA A 44 1.63 -8.60 33.70
C ALA A 44 2.54 -9.76 34.06
N SER A 45 2.21 -10.40 35.18
CA SER A 45 2.92 -11.57 35.67
C SER A 45 3.10 -12.53 34.50
N ARG A 46 4.34 -12.93 34.22
CA ARG A 46 4.77 -13.83 33.13
C ARG A 46 4.13 -15.23 33.17
N THR A 47 3.15 -15.45 34.04
CA THR A 47 2.54 -16.74 34.33
C THR A 47 1.12 -16.77 33.76
N LYS A 48 0.99 -17.53 32.65
CA LYS A 48 -0.24 -17.87 31.90
C LYS A 48 -0.70 -16.88 30.82
N LEU A 49 0.17 -16.53 29.88
CA LEU A 49 -0.28 -16.16 28.53
C LEU A 49 -0.82 -17.42 27.85
N GLY A 50 -2.12 -17.46 27.55
CA GLY A 50 -2.70 -18.47 26.65
C GLY A 50 -1.92 -18.49 25.32
N LYS A 51 -1.77 -19.67 24.71
CA LYS A 51 -1.07 -19.80 23.42
C LYS A 51 -1.88 -19.09 22.35
N ARG A 52 -1.52 -17.85 22.02
CA ARG A 52 -2.11 -17.13 20.88
C ARG A 52 -1.81 -17.87 19.58
N LYS A 53 -2.65 -17.70 18.57
CA LYS A 53 -2.45 -18.26 17.22
C LYS A 53 -2.11 -17.16 16.22
N LEU A 54 -1.48 -17.53 15.11
CA LEU A 54 -1.29 -16.64 13.97
C LEU A 54 -2.49 -16.80 13.01
N PRO A 55 -3.30 -15.76 12.79
CA PRO A 55 -4.50 -15.84 11.94
C PRO A 55 -4.11 -15.72 10.46
N GLN A 56 -4.12 -16.84 9.74
CA GLN A 56 -3.62 -16.93 8.35
C GLN A 56 -4.70 -16.79 7.28
N ILE A 57 -5.91 -17.26 7.57
CA ILE A 57 -7.02 -17.36 6.61
C ILE A 57 -8.25 -16.71 7.21
N ASP A 58 -8.59 -17.12 8.43
CA ASP A 58 -9.77 -16.63 9.10
C ASP A 58 -9.56 -15.21 9.64
N PRO A 59 -10.67 -14.44 9.76
CA PRO A 59 -10.65 -13.19 10.49
C PRO A 59 -10.10 -13.40 11.90
N ALA A 60 -9.25 -12.49 12.38
CA ALA A 60 -8.63 -12.66 13.69
C ALA A 60 -9.58 -12.35 14.84
N ASP A 61 -9.54 -13.20 15.86
CA ASP A 61 -10.14 -12.94 17.15
C ASP A 61 -9.14 -12.22 18.07
N SER A 62 -9.49 -11.03 18.52
CA SER A 62 -8.67 -10.21 19.42
C SER A 62 -8.26 -10.90 20.72
N ALA A 63 -9.06 -11.87 21.20
CA ALA A 63 -8.80 -12.59 22.44
C ALA A 63 -7.82 -13.76 22.27
N THR A 64 -7.86 -14.47 21.14
CA THR A 64 -7.11 -15.72 20.95
C THR A 64 -5.98 -15.62 19.93
N ASP A 65 -5.98 -14.62 19.06
CA ASP A 65 -5.04 -14.53 17.96
C ASP A 65 -4.08 -13.35 18.13
N VAL A 66 -2.96 -13.35 17.42
CA VAL A 66 -2.17 -12.13 17.23
C VAL A 66 -3.03 -11.12 16.46
N PHE A 67 -3.27 -9.98 17.09
CA PHE A 67 -4.23 -8.98 16.65
C PHE A 67 -3.56 -7.62 16.50
N ILE A 68 -3.77 -7.01 15.33
CA ILE A 68 -3.39 -5.63 15.03
C ILE A 68 -4.47 -4.73 15.65
N PRO A 69 -4.14 -3.88 16.64
CA PRO A 69 -5.13 -3.01 17.29
C PRO A 69 -5.85 -2.09 16.30
N LEU A 70 -7.15 -1.84 16.53
CA LEU A 70 -8.06 -1.11 15.62
C LEU A 70 -8.86 0.00 16.35
N GLU A 71 -8.44 0.42 17.55
CA GLU A 71 -9.18 1.38 18.37
C GLU A 71 -9.26 2.76 17.69
N GLY A 72 -8.15 3.21 17.07
CA GLY A 72 -8.13 4.45 16.29
C GLY A 72 -8.99 4.38 15.03
N THR A 73 -9.00 3.21 14.37
CA THR A 73 -9.88 2.91 13.22
C THR A 73 -11.35 3.01 13.64
N LEU A 74 -11.73 2.43 14.78
CA LEU A 74 -13.08 2.47 15.32
C LEU A 74 -13.53 3.92 15.56
N GLN A 75 -12.73 4.73 16.25
CA GLN A 75 -13.06 6.12 16.52
C GLN A 75 -13.26 6.93 15.22
N SER A 76 -12.39 6.72 14.24
CA SER A 76 -12.49 7.37 12.94
C SER A 76 -13.76 6.95 12.18
N LEU A 77 -14.11 5.66 12.22
CA LEU A 77 -15.32 5.14 11.59
C LEU A 77 -16.59 5.65 12.25
N GLU A 78 -16.63 5.77 13.58
CA GLU A 78 -17.76 6.35 14.29
C GLU A 78 -18.03 7.79 13.82
N ASN A 79 -16.97 8.61 13.76
CA ASN A 79 -17.07 10.00 13.27
C ASN A 79 -17.55 10.06 11.81
N MET A 80 -17.08 9.13 10.96
CA MET A 80 -17.52 9.06 9.56
C MET A 80 -18.99 8.65 9.45
N LEU A 81 -19.42 7.61 10.16
CA LEU A 81 -20.77 7.06 10.11
C LEU A 81 -21.82 8.00 10.70
N GLN A 82 -21.50 8.74 11.76
CA GLN A 82 -22.40 9.75 12.33
C GLN A 82 -22.79 10.82 11.31
N ASN A 83 -21.84 11.25 10.47
CA ASN A 83 -22.04 12.32 9.50
C ASN A 83 -22.58 11.80 8.16
N ARG A 84 -22.00 10.70 7.65
CA ARG A 84 -22.23 10.20 6.28
C ARG A 84 -23.32 9.15 6.20
N ARG A 85 -23.61 8.47 7.31
CA ARG A 85 -24.57 7.36 7.47
C ARG A 85 -24.21 6.10 6.68
N VAL A 86 -23.94 6.18 5.37
CA VAL A 86 -23.53 5.04 4.55
C VAL A 86 -22.07 5.23 4.17
N VAL A 87 -21.18 4.35 4.61
CA VAL A 87 -19.74 4.42 4.30
C VAL A 87 -19.31 3.14 3.58
N PHE A 88 -18.63 3.28 2.44
CA PHE A 88 -18.06 2.15 1.71
C PHE A 88 -16.54 2.18 1.76
N LEU A 89 -15.96 1.23 2.49
CA LEU A 89 -14.53 0.98 2.53
C LEU A 89 -14.13 -0.10 1.53
N ARG A 90 -13.14 0.23 0.71
CA ARG A 90 -12.51 -0.69 -0.23
C ARG A 90 -11.06 -0.92 0.13
N ALA A 91 -10.63 -2.18 0.15
CA ALA A 91 -9.24 -2.54 0.45
C ALA A 91 -8.86 -3.86 -0.21
N ALA A 92 -7.55 -4.12 -0.34
CA ALA A 92 -7.03 -5.36 -0.92
C ALA A 92 -7.53 -6.63 -0.19
N VAL A 93 -7.49 -7.76 -0.90
CA VAL A 93 -7.82 -9.07 -0.30
C VAL A 93 -6.84 -9.41 0.82
N ALA A 94 -7.34 -9.94 1.92
CA ALA A 94 -6.56 -10.24 3.13
C ALA A 94 -5.89 -9.02 3.82
N SER A 95 -6.37 -7.80 3.54
CA SER A 95 -5.95 -6.58 4.26
C SER A 95 -6.44 -6.56 5.72
N GLY A 96 -7.57 -7.21 6.02
CA GLY A 96 -8.16 -7.24 7.36
C GLY A 96 -9.62 -6.78 7.44
N LYS A 97 -10.32 -6.56 6.32
CA LYS A 97 -11.74 -6.12 6.29
C LYS A 97 -12.65 -6.99 7.16
N SER A 98 -12.60 -8.30 6.97
CA SER A 98 -13.39 -9.25 7.76
C SER A 98 -12.97 -9.26 9.23
N THR A 99 -11.69 -9.02 9.54
CA THR A 99 -11.19 -8.87 10.92
C THR A 99 -11.76 -7.61 11.57
N LEU A 100 -11.82 -6.49 10.84
CA LEU A 100 -12.46 -5.26 11.30
C LEU A 100 -13.95 -5.50 11.57
N ALA A 101 -14.69 -6.11 10.64
CA ALA A 101 -16.11 -6.42 10.83
C ALA A 101 -16.35 -7.26 12.10
N GLN A 102 -15.60 -8.34 12.28
CA GLN A 102 -15.71 -9.20 13.46
C GLN A 102 -15.36 -8.43 14.75
N TYR A 103 -14.27 -7.64 14.73
CA TYR A 103 -13.83 -6.86 15.89
C TYR A 103 -14.91 -5.85 16.33
N LEU A 104 -15.50 -5.10 15.40
CA LEU A 104 -16.59 -4.15 15.69
C LEU A 104 -17.77 -4.85 16.36
N CYS A 105 -18.23 -5.96 15.80
CA CYS A 105 -19.40 -6.69 16.31
C CYS A 105 -19.12 -7.41 17.63
N THR A 106 -17.87 -7.77 17.90
CA THR A 106 -17.48 -8.43 19.16
C THR A 106 -17.27 -7.41 20.29
N GLN A 107 -16.62 -6.28 20.01
CA GLN A 107 -16.34 -5.26 21.02
C GLN A 107 -17.57 -4.41 21.37
N GLN A 108 -18.45 -4.14 20.41
CA GLN A 108 -19.66 -3.35 20.61
C GLN A 108 -20.88 -4.04 19.97
N PRO A 109 -21.30 -5.23 20.45
CA PRO A 109 -22.39 -6.03 19.88
C PRO A 109 -23.77 -5.37 19.99
N SER A 110 -23.92 -4.35 20.85
CA SER A 110 -25.14 -3.55 20.93
C SER A 110 -25.20 -2.47 19.85
N LYS A 111 -24.08 -2.10 19.23
CA LYS A 111 -23.97 -1.03 18.23
C LYS A 111 -23.81 -1.58 16.82
N TYR A 112 -22.93 -2.56 16.61
CA TYR A 112 -22.64 -3.10 15.28
C TYR A 112 -23.33 -4.45 15.09
N LEU A 113 -24.08 -4.56 14.00
CA LEU A 113 -24.83 -5.76 13.61
C LEU A 113 -24.33 -6.26 12.26
N GLN A 114 -23.67 -7.42 12.24
CA GLN A 114 -23.17 -8.00 11.00
C GLN A 114 -24.27 -8.74 10.25
N VAL A 115 -24.51 -8.33 9.00
CA VAL A 115 -25.41 -9.03 8.10
C VAL A 115 -24.56 -9.87 7.15
N HIS A 116 -24.57 -11.19 7.35
CA HIS A 116 -23.85 -12.11 6.49
C HIS A 116 -24.56 -12.28 5.15
N ALA A 117 -23.78 -12.26 4.05
CA ALA A 117 -24.34 -12.53 2.74
C ALA A 117 -24.97 -13.95 2.69
N PRO A 118 -26.11 -14.13 2.01
CA PRO A 118 -26.60 -15.44 1.63
C PRO A 118 -25.56 -16.21 0.82
N LEU A 119 -25.76 -17.52 0.65
CA LEU A 119 -24.94 -18.32 -0.25
C LEU A 119 -24.93 -17.70 -1.65
N HIS A 120 -23.78 -17.70 -2.32
CA HIS A 120 -23.58 -17.01 -3.61
C HIS A 120 -24.56 -17.46 -4.71
N THR A 121 -25.08 -18.68 -4.62
CA THR A 121 -26.08 -19.24 -5.54
C THR A 121 -27.48 -18.71 -5.32
N ASP A 122 -27.73 -17.97 -4.24
CA ASP A 122 -29.07 -17.70 -3.69
C ASP A 122 -29.23 -16.24 -3.21
N LEU A 123 -28.66 -15.29 -3.96
CA LEU A 123 -28.68 -13.84 -3.65
C LEU A 123 -30.04 -13.15 -3.89
N THR A 124 -31.15 -13.84 -3.63
CA THR A 124 -32.52 -13.32 -3.81
C THR A 124 -32.89 -12.31 -2.72
N PHE A 125 -33.93 -11.51 -2.97
CA PHE A 125 -34.42 -10.52 -2.00
C PHE A 125 -34.84 -11.17 -0.68
N GLU A 126 -35.57 -12.29 -0.74
CA GLU A 126 -36.09 -13.03 0.41
C GLU A 126 -34.96 -13.58 1.29
N ASN A 127 -33.88 -14.05 0.68
CA ASN A 127 -32.73 -14.57 1.41
C ASN A 127 -31.92 -13.45 2.07
N TRP A 128 -31.77 -12.31 1.39
CA TRP A 128 -31.19 -11.11 2.00
C TRP A 128 -32.02 -10.61 3.18
N VAL A 129 -33.36 -10.61 3.06
CA VAL A 129 -34.26 -10.27 4.16
C VAL A 129 -34.12 -11.26 5.32
N THR A 130 -33.98 -12.56 5.04
CA THR A 130 -33.78 -13.59 6.07
C THR A 130 -32.44 -13.38 6.81
N ALA A 131 -31.37 -13.11 6.07
CA ALA A 131 -30.06 -12.80 6.66
C ALA A 131 -30.10 -11.51 7.50
N PHE A 132 -30.81 -10.48 7.02
CA PHE A 132 -31.05 -9.25 7.76
C PHE A 132 -31.80 -9.50 9.07
N LYS A 133 -32.94 -10.20 9.01
CA LYS A 133 -33.74 -10.54 10.20
C LYS A 133 -32.91 -11.29 11.23
N LYS A 134 -32.14 -12.29 10.80
CA LYS A 134 -31.21 -13.03 11.68
C LYS A 134 -30.17 -12.14 12.35
N ALA A 135 -29.71 -11.07 11.71
CA ALA A 135 -28.74 -10.14 12.29
C ALA A 135 -29.37 -9.20 13.33
N VAL A 136 -30.65 -8.85 13.16
CA VAL A 136 -31.38 -7.90 14.02
C VAL A 136 -32.09 -8.62 15.18
N GLU A 137 -32.50 -9.88 14.97
CA GLU A 137 -33.17 -10.72 15.97
C GLU A 137 -32.14 -11.43 16.87
N LYS A 138 -31.99 -10.97 18.11
CA LYS A 138 -31.60 -11.87 19.22
C LYS A 138 -32.84 -12.71 19.63
N PRO A 139 -32.68 -13.92 20.21
CA PRO A 139 -33.70 -14.99 20.29
C PRO A 139 -34.95 -14.72 21.15
N SER A 140 -35.28 -13.47 21.45
CA SER A 140 -36.43 -13.06 22.27
C SER A 140 -37.57 -12.40 21.49
N ILE A 141 -37.48 -12.32 20.17
CA ILE A 141 -38.59 -11.82 19.32
C ILE A 141 -39.21 -13.02 18.61
N GLN A 142 -40.06 -13.76 19.33
CA GLN A 142 -41.04 -14.61 18.68
C GLN A 142 -42.11 -13.67 18.11
N HIS A 143 -42.06 -13.35 16.82
CA HIS A 143 -43.27 -12.96 16.09
C HIS A 143 -43.11 -13.18 14.60
N ASP A 144 -44.07 -13.93 14.05
CA ASP A 144 -44.42 -13.93 12.64
C ASP A 144 -44.41 -12.50 12.08
N SER A 145 -43.60 -12.28 11.03
CA SER A 145 -43.65 -11.08 10.18
C SER A 145 -43.44 -9.70 10.84
N ALA A 146 -42.45 -9.51 11.71
CA ALA A 146 -41.99 -8.15 11.99
C ALA A 146 -41.61 -7.45 10.67
N ASP A 147 -42.26 -6.32 10.39
CA ASP A 147 -42.12 -5.52 9.17
C ASP A 147 -40.68 -5.02 9.07
N ILE A 148 -40.05 -5.17 7.89
CA ILE A 148 -38.66 -4.73 7.67
C ILE A 148 -38.52 -3.24 8.01
N ALA A 149 -39.57 -2.44 7.78
CA ALA A 149 -39.60 -1.04 8.14
C ALA A 149 -39.44 -0.80 9.65
N GLU A 150 -40.08 -1.62 10.48
CA GLU A 150 -39.99 -1.52 11.94
C GLU A 150 -38.61 -1.92 12.45
N ALA A 151 -38.02 -2.98 11.89
CA ALA A 151 -36.64 -3.38 12.19
C ALA A 151 -35.63 -2.28 11.81
N ILE A 152 -35.76 -1.68 10.61
CA ILE A 152 -34.91 -0.55 10.19
C ILE A 152 -35.10 0.66 11.12
N LYS A 153 -36.34 0.96 11.52
CA LYS A 153 -36.63 2.05 12.45
C LYS A 153 -36.00 1.80 13.82
N SER A 154 -36.10 0.58 14.37
CA SER A 154 -35.45 0.21 15.63
C SER A 154 -33.93 0.37 15.56
N ILE A 155 -33.29 -0.05 14.45
CA ILE A 155 -31.84 0.11 14.25
C ILE A 155 -31.48 1.60 14.21
N TYR A 156 -32.28 2.40 13.51
CA TYR A 156 -32.10 3.85 13.42
C TYR A 156 -32.24 4.52 14.80
N ASP A 157 -33.31 4.24 15.54
CA ASP A 157 -33.62 4.85 16.84
C ASP A 157 -32.57 4.49 17.91
N LYS A 158 -31.90 3.34 17.76
CA LYS A 158 -30.82 2.87 18.65
C LYS A 158 -29.42 3.29 18.18
N ASP A 159 -29.31 4.07 17.10
CA ASP A 159 -28.04 4.43 16.46
C ASP A 159 -27.12 3.22 16.20
N GLN A 160 -27.73 2.12 15.76
CA GLN A 160 -27.02 0.91 15.37
C GLN A 160 -26.49 1.01 13.93
N VAL A 161 -25.39 0.29 13.67
CA VAL A 161 -24.70 0.24 12.39
C VAL A 161 -24.83 -1.16 11.81
N LEU A 162 -25.37 -1.26 10.60
CA LEU A 162 -25.37 -2.50 9.83
C LEU A 162 -24.02 -2.68 9.13
N VAL A 163 -23.35 -3.80 9.36
CA VAL A 163 -22.04 -4.12 8.76
C VAL A 163 -22.22 -5.21 7.70
N PHE A 164 -21.81 -4.91 6.47
CA PHE A 164 -21.81 -5.86 5.35
C PHE A 164 -20.37 -6.11 4.89
N ASP A 165 -19.87 -7.32 5.14
CA ASP A 165 -18.62 -7.80 4.54
C ASP A 165 -18.89 -8.44 3.18
N GLU A 166 -17.93 -8.33 2.27
CA GLU A 166 -18.09 -8.62 0.84
C GLU A 166 -19.38 -8.02 0.23
N CYS A 167 -19.61 -6.75 0.54
CA CYS A 167 -20.87 -6.06 0.24
C CYS A 167 -21.24 -6.01 -1.25
N HIS A 168 -20.29 -6.23 -2.16
CA HIS A 168 -20.55 -6.26 -3.60
C HIS A 168 -21.62 -7.29 -3.95
N LEU A 169 -21.68 -8.43 -3.24
CA LEU A 169 -22.72 -9.45 -3.41
C LEU A 169 -24.14 -8.91 -3.24
N ARG A 170 -24.29 -7.86 -2.43
CA ARG A 170 -25.59 -7.18 -2.24
C ARG A 170 -26.04 -6.45 -3.50
N PHE A 171 -25.11 -5.95 -4.31
CA PHE A 171 -25.43 -5.19 -5.53
C PHE A 171 -26.15 -6.07 -6.58
N ALA A 172 -26.02 -7.39 -6.48
CA ALA A 172 -26.83 -8.34 -7.25
C ALA A 172 -28.33 -8.30 -6.89
N CYS A 173 -28.72 -7.68 -5.76
CA CYS A 173 -30.10 -7.48 -5.33
C CYS A 173 -30.40 -5.97 -5.14
N PRO A 174 -30.74 -5.22 -6.22
CA PRO A 174 -30.98 -3.78 -6.15
C PRO A 174 -32.07 -3.39 -5.15
N ARG A 175 -33.18 -4.14 -5.12
CA ARG A 175 -34.31 -3.88 -4.20
C ARG A 175 -33.88 -3.87 -2.73
N PHE A 176 -33.03 -4.82 -2.33
CA PHE A 176 -32.50 -4.85 -0.96
C PHE A 176 -31.45 -3.76 -0.72
N CYS A 177 -30.62 -3.45 -1.71
CA CYS A 177 -29.67 -2.33 -1.62
C CYS A 177 -30.37 -1.00 -1.36
N GLU A 178 -31.36 -0.66 -2.19
CA GLU A 178 -32.06 0.63 -2.13
C GLU A 178 -32.73 0.88 -0.78
N MET A 179 -33.24 -0.18 -0.16
CA MET A 179 -33.86 -0.13 1.17
C MET A 179 -32.92 0.40 2.26
N LEU A 180 -31.60 0.21 2.10
CA LEU A 180 -30.58 0.60 3.07
C LEU A 180 -29.78 1.83 2.63
N THR A 181 -29.77 2.16 1.33
CA THR A 181 -29.02 3.29 0.77
C THR A 181 -29.85 4.53 0.51
N LYS A 182 -31.19 4.46 0.54
CA LYS A 182 -32.09 5.62 0.44
C LYS A 182 -32.65 6.00 1.81
N THR A 183 -33.12 7.24 1.96
CA THR A 183 -33.81 7.67 3.19
C THR A 183 -35.25 7.17 3.10
N PRO A 184 -35.69 6.26 3.98
CA PRO A 184 -37.10 5.86 4.01
C PRO A 184 -37.97 7.05 4.41
N SER A 185 -39.20 7.12 3.89
CA SER A 185 -40.14 8.23 4.17
C SER A 185 -40.49 8.40 5.65
N TYR A 186 -40.33 7.33 6.45
CA TYR A 186 -40.60 7.31 7.89
C TYR A 186 -39.37 7.65 8.75
N LEU A 187 -38.22 7.96 8.14
CA LEU A 187 -37.01 8.39 8.84
C LEU A 187 -36.54 9.76 8.36
N ASN A 188 -35.92 10.53 9.26
CA ASN A 188 -35.35 11.84 8.91
C ASN A 188 -34.01 11.72 8.15
N ARG A 189 -33.32 10.57 8.32
CA ARG A 189 -32.04 10.25 7.68
C ARG A 189 -31.96 8.75 7.39
N ARG A 190 -31.03 8.37 6.53
CA ARG A 190 -30.72 6.97 6.22
C ARG A 190 -30.23 6.22 7.48
N PRO A 191 -30.46 4.91 7.62
CA PRO A 191 -29.80 4.10 8.65
C PRO A 191 -28.28 4.11 8.48
N MET A 192 -27.52 3.83 9.55
CA MET A 192 -26.07 3.72 9.44
C MET A 192 -25.67 2.37 8.84
N VAL A 193 -24.83 2.40 7.81
CA VAL A 193 -24.40 1.22 7.06
C VAL A 193 -22.91 1.31 6.77
N LEU A 194 -22.17 0.30 7.18
CA LEU A 194 -20.76 0.10 6.83
C LEU A 194 -20.65 -1.01 5.79
N LEU A 195 -20.08 -0.69 4.64
CA LEU A 195 -19.88 -1.59 3.51
C LEU A 195 -18.38 -1.88 3.36
N LEU A 196 -18.01 -3.15 3.33
CA LEU A 196 -16.62 -3.58 3.17
C LEU A 196 -16.52 -4.50 1.96
N SER A 197 -15.60 -4.22 1.03
CA SER A 197 -15.24 -5.20 -0.01
C SER A 197 -13.92 -4.88 -0.73
N ALA A 198 -13.37 -5.83 -1.49
CA ALA A 198 -12.33 -5.56 -2.47
C ALA A 198 -12.91 -5.14 -3.84
N ALA A 199 -14.14 -5.54 -4.13
CA ALA A 199 -14.83 -5.31 -5.39
C ALA A 199 -15.94 -4.27 -5.25
N SER A 200 -16.27 -3.60 -6.36
CA SER A 200 -17.33 -2.60 -6.45
C SER A 200 -18.53 -3.07 -7.28
N GLU A 201 -18.51 -4.33 -7.72
CA GLU A 201 -19.40 -4.87 -8.74
C GLU A 201 -19.75 -6.32 -8.39
N ALA A 202 -20.96 -6.73 -8.76
CA ALA A 202 -21.39 -8.12 -8.70
C ALA A 202 -22.18 -8.48 -9.96
N GLU A 203 -22.27 -9.77 -10.24
CA GLU A 203 -23.16 -10.28 -11.27
C GLU A 203 -24.23 -11.12 -10.58
N PRO A 204 -25.51 -10.85 -10.82
CA PRO A 204 -26.59 -11.71 -10.41
C PRO A 204 -26.62 -12.97 -11.30
N LEU A 205 -27.40 -13.98 -10.91
CA LEU A 205 -27.64 -15.21 -11.68
C LEU A 205 -28.11 -14.95 -13.13
N GLN A 206 -28.63 -13.75 -13.44
CA GLN A 206 -29.11 -13.33 -14.76
C GLN A 206 -28.01 -12.79 -15.68
N GLY A 207 -26.75 -12.77 -15.24
CA GLY A 207 -25.58 -12.41 -16.06
C GLY A 207 -25.30 -10.91 -16.22
N GLN A 208 -26.22 -10.02 -15.80
CA GLN A 208 -26.02 -8.57 -15.96
C GLN A 208 -25.24 -7.97 -14.79
N ILE A 209 -23.99 -7.56 -15.03
CA ILE A 209 -23.15 -6.90 -14.02
C ILE A 209 -23.85 -5.66 -13.43
N ARG A 210 -23.91 -5.62 -12.10
CA ARG A 210 -24.43 -4.51 -11.29
C ARG A 210 -23.27 -3.79 -10.64
N LEU A 211 -23.20 -2.48 -10.90
CA LEU A 211 -22.20 -1.58 -10.31
C LEU A 211 -22.60 -1.16 -8.90
N THR A 212 -21.67 -0.48 -8.21
CA THR A 212 -21.98 0.23 -6.96
C THR A 212 -23.11 1.24 -7.20
N PRO A 213 -24.21 1.19 -6.43
CA PRO A 213 -25.29 2.17 -6.53
C PRO A 213 -24.80 3.62 -6.39
N SER A 214 -25.35 4.54 -7.19
CA SER A 214 -24.95 5.96 -7.19
C SER A 214 -25.31 6.67 -5.89
N GLU A 215 -26.24 6.14 -5.11
CA GLU A 215 -26.62 6.66 -3.80
C GLU A 215 -25.53 6.48 -2.74
N ILE A 216 -24.52 5.64 -3.00
CA ILE A 216 -23.36 5.44 -2.13
C ILE A 216 -22.27 6.43 -2.56
N THR A 217 -22.29 7.63 -1.99
CA THR A 217 -21.35 8.72 -2.31
C THR A 217 -20.07 8.67 -1.50
N ASP A 218 -20.13 8.16 -0.27
CA ASP A 218 -19.02 8.16 0.69
C ASP A 218 -18.14 6.92 0.54
N LYS A 219 -17.29 6.97 -0.49
CA LYS A 219 -16.38 5.90 -0.90
C LYS A 219 -14.95 6.18 -0.44
N PHE A 220 -14.33 5.18 0.17
CA PHE A 220 -12.99 5.29 0.73
C PHE A 220 -12.14 4.09 0.40
N MET A 221 -10.89 4.35 0.04
CA MET A 221 -9.84 3.35 0.05
C MET A 221 -9.28 3.27 1.47
N TRP A 222 -9.33 2.07 2.04
CA TRP A 222 -8.89 1.80 3.40
C TRP A 222 -7.56 1.07 3.42
N THR A 223 -6.58 1.70 4.06
CA THR A 223 -5.26 1.13 4.32
C THR A 223 -5.16 0.86 5.82
N PRO A 224 -5.19 -0.41 6.26
CA PRO A 224 -5.12 -0.73 7.68
C PRO A 224 -3.91 -0.08 8.36
N PRO A 225 -4.05 0.40 9.61
CA PRO A 225 -2.97 1.08 10.30
C PRO A 225 -1.79 0.14 10.55
N VAL A 226 -0.58 0.68 10.50
CA VAL A 226 0.61 -0.03 10.95
C VAL A 226 0.65 0.01 12.47
N PRO A 227 0.55 -1.13 13.16
CA PRO A 227 0.48 -1.17 14.62
C PRO A 227 1.81 -0.80 15.29
N SER A 228 1.72 -0.36 16.55
CA SER A 228 2.92 -0.21 17.39
C SER A 228 3.65 -1.55 17.54
N PRO A 229 4.95 -1.62 17.19
CA PRO A 229 5.75 -2.84 17.32
C PRO A 229 5.78 -3.39 18.75
N SER A 230 5.75 -2.52 19.76
CA SER A 230 5.76 -2.92 21.17
C SER A 230 4.52 -3.75 21.55
N VAL A 231 3.34 -3.36 21.05
CA VAL A 231 2.08 -4.08 21.31
C VAL A 231 2.07 -5.45 20.64
N LEU A 232 2.69 -5.56 19.46
CA LEU A 232 2.77 -6.84 18.76
C LEU A 232 3.83 -7.78 19.32
N ALA A 233 4.93 -7.27 19.88
CA ALA A 233 6.02 -8.10 20.40
C ALA A 233 5.52 -9.12 21.43
N ASP A 234 4.70 -8.67 22.39
CA ASP A 234 4.14 -9.54 23.42
C ASP A 234 3.14 -10.57 22.85
N GLN A 235 2.29 -10.14 21.91
CA GLN A 235 1.32 -11.03 21.27
C GLN A 235 2.00 -12.09 20.40
N LEU A 236 3.01 -11.70 19.62
CA LEU A 236 3.83 -12.60 18.82
C LEU A 236 4.59 -13.59 19.71
N ALA A 237 5.14 -13.14 20.84
CA ALA A 237 5.81 -14.02 21.79
C ALA A 237 4.84 -15.06 22.36
N ALA A 238 3.59 -14.68 22.66
CA ALA A 238 2.53 -15.60 23.08
C ALA A 238 2.14 -16.60 21.96
N ALA A 239 2.31 -16.22 20.70
CA ALA A 239 2.22 -17.09 19.53
C ALA A 239 3.54 -17.79 19.19
N SER A 240 4.51 -17.85 20.11
CA SER A 240 5.81 -18.50 19.92
C SER A 240 6.70 -17.90 18.81
N VAL A 241 6.53 -16.62 18.52
CA VAL A 241 7.36 -15.83 17.61
C VAL A 241 8.09 -14.74 18.41
N GLY A 242 9.41 -14.85 18.53
CA GLY A 242 10.22 -13.95 19.34
C GLY A 242 10.93 -12.94 18.45
N LEU A 243 10.46 -11.69 18.43
CA LEU A 243 11.07 -10.61 17.66
C LEU A 243 11.32 -9.39 18.54
N SER A 244 12.37 -8.62 18.24
CA SER A 244 12.52 -7.24 18.71
C SER A 244 11.57 -6.29 17.98
N GLU A 245 11.32 -5.11 18.54
CA GLU A 245 10.46 -4.09 17.92
C GLU A 245 10.95 -3.68 16.53
N ASP A 246 12.25 -3.48 16.35
CA ASP A 246 12.81 -3.11 15.05
C ASP A 246 12.75 -4.26 14.04
N ALA A 247 12.85 -5.51 14.49
CA ALA A 247 12.60 -6.66 13.62
C ALA A 247 11.13 -6.71 13.16
N ILE A 248 10.18 -6.36 14.02
CA ILE A 248 8.76 -6.27 13.65
C ILE A 248 8.56 -5.18 12.59
N LYS A 249 9.14 -3.99 12.77
CA LYS A 249 9.10 -2.90 11.77
C LYS A 249 9.66 -3.36 10.42
N PHE A 250 10.83 -4.01 10.44
CA PHE A 250 11.46 -4.60 9.26
C PHE A 250 10.52 -5.56 8.54
N PHE A 251 9.84 -6.47 9.26
CA PHE A 251 8.88 -7.39 8.65
C PHE A 251 7.62 -6.69 8.11
N PHE A 252 7.16 -5.60 8.72
CA PHE A 252 6.07 -4.82 8.14
C PHE A 252 6.48 -4.19 6.80
N GLN A 253 7.65 -3.56 6.75
CA GLN A 253 8.16 -2.93 5.54
C GLN A 253 8.40 -3.95 4.42
N ILE A 254 9.02 -5.09 4.73
CA ILE A 254 9.27 -6.13 3.73
C ILE A 254 7.98 -6.80 3.22
N CYS A 255 6.92 -6.79 4.04
CA CYS A 255 5.60 -7.29 3.67
C CYS A 255 4.68 -6.19 3.10
N ALA A 256 5.22 -5.03 2.71
CA ALA A 256 4.47 -3.92 2.13
C ALA A 256 3.35 -3.37 3.03
N GLY A 257 3.49 -3.48 4.35
CA GLY A 257 2.44 -3.15 5.32
C GLY A 257 1.20 -4.06 5.25
N HIS A 258 1.22 -5.12 4.43
CA HIS A 258 0.04 -5.93 4.17
C HIS A 258 -0.14 -7.01 5.24
N ARG A 259 -1.20 -6.89 6.05
CA ARG A 259 -1.52 -7.79 7.17
C ARG A 259 -1.42 -9.28 6.81
N GLY A 260 -2.09 -9.72 5.76
CA GLY A 260 -2.09 -11.14 5.36
C GLY A 260 -0.70 -11.68 4.97
N ILE A 261 0.15 -10.83 4.39
CA ILE A 261 1.52 -11.20 4.00
C ILE A 261 2.40 -11.22 5.26
N PHE A 262 2.23 -10.24 6.14
CA PHE A 262 2.91 -10.18 7.44
C PHE A 262 2.62 -11.43 8.30
N MET A 263 1.36 -11.86 8.41
CA MET A 263 1.03 -13.06 9.18
C MET A 263 1.68 -14.32 8.61
N ARG A 264 1.83 -14.42 7.27
CA ARG A 264 2.57 -15.51 6.62
C ARG A 264 4.07 -15.43 6.91
N ALA A 265 4.66 -14.24 6.90
CA ALA A 265 6.04 -14.04 7.32
C ALA A 265 6.26 -14.48 8.77
N MET A 266 5.34 -14.15 9.69
CA MET A 266 5.42 -14.59 11.09
C MET A 266 5.33 -16.10 11.23
N ALA A 267 4.57 -16.79 10.38
CA ALA A 267 4.53 -18.25 10.37
C ALA A 267 5.88 -18.85 9.93
N TRP A 268 6.55 -18.23 8.96
CA TRP A 268 7.90 -18.60 8.56
C TRP A 268 8.92 -18.38 9.69
N VAL A 269 8.88 -17.23 10.37
CA VAL A 269 9.72 -16.97 11.55
C VAL A 269 9.47 -18.03 12.63
N GLN A 270 8.20 -18.34 12.89
CA GLN A 270 7.83 -19.37 13.87
C GLN A 270 8.44 -20.74 13.53
N ASP A 271 8.39 -21.14 12.25
CA ASP A 271 8.99 -22.40 11.77
C ASP A 271 10.52 -22.41 11.92
N LYS A 272 11.19 -21.33 11.51
CA LYS A 272 12.64 -21.18 11.67
C LYS A 272 13.05 -21.23 13.14
N GLN A 273 12.40 -20.46 14.00
CA GLN A 273 12.71 -20.44 15.42
C GLN A 273 12.43 -21.78 16.11
N LYS A 274 11.42 -22.54 15.67
CA LYS A 274 11.19 -23.92 16.16
C LYS A 274 12.36 -24.84 15.83
N LYS A 275 12.92 -24.76 14.62
CA LYS A 275 14.08 -25.58 14.21
C LYS A 275 15.37 -25.23 14.97
N HIS A 276 15.54 -23.98 15.37
CA HIS A 276 16.69 -23.54 16.17
C HIS A 276 16.54 -23.78 17.68
N ARG A 277 15.35 -24.15 18.17
CA ARG A 277 15.18 -24.57 19.57
C ARG A 277 15.79 -25.95 19.75
N GLY A 278 17.00 -26.02 20.29
CA GLY A 278 17.51 -27.24 20.93
C GLY A 278 16.62 -27.69 22.10
N GLN A 279 16.96 -28.81 22.74
CA GLN A 279 16.18 -29.49 23.80
C GLN A 279 15.79 -28.61 25.03
N GLY A 280 16.24 -27.36 25.12
CA GLY A 280 15.98 -26.43 26.24
C GLY A 280 14.72 -25.54 26.12
N GLY A 281 13.93 -25.64 25.05
CA GLY A 281 12.54 -25.11 24.99
C GLY A 281 12.33 -23.57 25.04
N ARG A 282 13.37 -22.75 25.23
CA ARG A 282 13.26 -21.29 25.33
C ARG A 282 13.00 -20.64 23.96
N LEU A 283 12.06 -19.69 23.91
CA LEU A 283 11.82 -18.87 22.73
C LEU A 283 13.07 -18.04 22.42
N VAL A 284 13.62 -18.21 21.21
CA VAL A 284 14.71 -17.38 20.69
C VAL A 284 14.10 -16.07 20.20
N GLN A 285 14.61 -14.95 20.68
CA GLN A 285 14.23 -13.62 20.19
C GLN A 285 15.21 -13.18 19.11
N TRP A 286 14.71 -12.80 17.93
CA TRP A 286 15.54 -12.23 16.87
C TRP A 286 15.66 -10.71 16.99
N THR A 287 16.88 -10.21 16.91
CA THR A 287 17.16 -8.80 16.64
C THR A 287 16.85 -8.46 15.17
N VAL A 288 16.85 -7.18 14.80
CA VAL A 288 16.62 -6.77 13.41
C VAL A 288 17.73 -7.28 12.48
N GLU A 289 18.97 -7.35 12.95
CA GLU A 289 20.12 -7.85 12.19
C GLU A 289 19.99 -9.35 11.93
N GLN A 290 19.55 -10.11 12.94
CA GLN A 290 19.28 -11.55 12.80
C GLN A 290 18.12 -11.80 11.84
N ALA A 291 17.02 -11.06 11.98
CA ALA A 291 15.88 -11.16 11.07
C ALA A 291 16.28 -10.87 9.63
N TYR A 292 17.05 -9.79 9.41
CA TYR A 292 17.60 -9.45 8.10
C TYR A 292 18.51 -10.56 7.55
N GLY A 293 19.44 -11.07 8.37
CA GLY A 293 20.36 -12.15 7.97
C GLY A 293 19.62 -13.42 7.55
N GLU A 294 18.63 -13.85 8.34
CA GLU A 294 17.80 -15.02 8.04
C GLU A 294 16.97 -14.85 6.76
N VAL A 295 16.36 -13.67 6.58
CA VAL A 295 15.59 -13.35 5.36
C VAL A 295 16.52 -13.34 4.14
N LYS A 296 17.71 -12.76 4.25
CA LYS A 296 18.70 -12.70 3.17
C LYS A 296 19.18 -14.09 2.75
N LEU A 297 19.52 -14.95 3.72
CA LEU A 297 19.89 -16.34 3.46
C LEU A 297 18.76 -17.13 2.79
N ALA A 298 17.51 -16.82 3.13
CA ALA A 298 16.34 -17.46 2.57
C ALA A 298 15.75 -16.73 1.34
N TRP A 299 16.40 -15.67 0.84
CA TRP A 299 15.87 -14.82 -0.23
C TRP A 299 15.94 -15.49 -1.60
N ALA A 300 16.83 -16.48 -1.75
CA ALA A 300 16.93 -17.38 -2.90
C ALA A 300 16.95 -16.63 -4.25
N ASP A 301 17.83 -15.64 -4.40
CA ASP A 301 18.00 -14.83 -5.62
C ASP A 301 16.70 -14.19 -6.16
N GLU A 302 15.81 -13.77 -5.26
CA GLU A 302 14.51 -13.17 -5.61
C GLU A 302 13.54 -14.16 -6.30
N ASP A 303 13.76 -15.47 -6.13
CA ASP A 303 12.97 -16.51 -6.76
C ASP A 303 11.79 -16.98 -5.89
N TRP A 304 10.60 -16.55 -6.31
CA TRP A 304 9.32 -16.91 -5.68
C TRP A 304 8.95 -18.39 -5.81
N THR A 305 9.57 -19.12 -6.74
CA THR A 305 9.20 -20.52 -7.03
C THR A 305 9.90 -21.53 -6.14
N ILE A 306 10.94 -21.13 -5.40
CA ILE A 306 11.71 -22.03 -4.53
C ILE A 306 10.90 -22.35 -3.27
N PRO A 307 10.48 -23.62 -3.05
CA PRO A 307 9.75 -23.99 -1.85
C PRO A 307 10.62 -23.78 -0.60
N ASN A 308 9.99 -23.41 0.50
CA ASN A 308 10.65 -23.15 1.80
C ASN A 308 11.63 -21.95 1.84
N SER A 309 11.84 -21.23 0.74
CA SER A 309 12.46 -19.90 0.76
C SER A 309 11.53 -18.90 1.44
N PHE A 310 12.04 -17.74 1.85
CA PHE A 310 11.19 -16.70 2.44
C PHE A 310 10.09 -16.26 1.46
N LEU A 311 10.44 -16.02 0.19
CA LEU A 311 9.49 -15.67 -0.86
C LEU A 311 8.49 -16.79 -1.16
N GLY A 312 8.93 -18.05 -1.14
CA GLY A 312 8.05 -19.21 -1.28
C GLY A 312 7.00 -19.30 -0.15
N TRP A 313 7.36 -18.93 1.07
CA TRP A 313 6.41 -18.82 2.18
C TRP A 313 5.44 -17.64 2.03
N LEU A 314 5.92 -16.48 1.56
CA LEU A 314 5.06 -15.33 1.28
C LEU A 314 4.07 -15.64 0.16
N ALA A 315 4.48 -16.39 -0.87
CA ALA A 315 3.62 -16.80 -1.99
C ALA A 315 2.37 -17.58 -1.54
N ALA A 316 2.37 -18.21 -0.36
CA ALA A 316 1.19 -18.86 0.22
C ALA A 316 0.16 -17.88 0.84
N ALA A 317 0.43 -16.57 0.84
CA ALA A 317 -0.54 -15.55 1.20
C ALA A 317 -1.58 -15.40 0.08
N ARG A 318 -2.88 -15.34 0.44
CA ARG A 318 -3.98 -15.05 -0.51
C ARG A 318 -3.83 -13.67 -1.18
N ALA A 319 -3.09 -12.76 -0.56
CA ALA A 319 -2.76 -11.44 -1.09
C ALA A 319 -1.68 -11.46 -2.19
N ILE A 320 -0.99 -12.60 -2.38
CA ILE A 320 0.04 -12.78 -3.41
C ILE A 320 -0.42 -13.81 -4.44
N ARG A 321 -0.76 -15.02 -3.99
CA ARG A 321 -1.24 -16.10 -4.88
C ARG A 321 -2.75 -16.22 -4.77
N VAL A 322 -3.41 -15.98 -5.89
CA VAL A 322 -4.86 -16.09 -6.04
C VAL A 322 -5.28 -17.57 -6.14
N ASN A 323 -6.36 -17.93 -5.45
CA ASN A 323 -6.93 -19.28 -5.44
C ASN A 323 -7.99 -19.48 -6.53
N GLY A 324 -8.48 -20.71 -6.68
CA GLY A 324 -9.59 -21.04 -7.57
C GLY A 324 -9.17 -21.11 -9.04
N HIS A 325 -9.98 -20.58 -9.96
CA HIS A 325 -9.74 -20.67 -11.40
C HIS A 325 -8.36 -20.12 -11.81
N TYR A 326 -7.90 -19.04 -11.17
CA TYR A 326 -6.61 -18.41 -11.46
C TYR A 326 -5.42 -19.02 -10.71
N ALA A 327 -5.62 -20.09 -9.94
CA ALA A 327 -4.51 -20.86 -9.38
C ALA A 327 -3.68 -21.54 -10.49
N ASN A 328 -4.30 -21.81 -11.64
CA ASN A 328 -3.62 -22.21 -12.86
C ASN A 328 -3.15 -20.96 -13.64
N LEU A 329 -1.84 -20.86 -13.87
CA LEU A 329 -1.20 -19.72 -14.53
C LEU A 329 -1.62 -19.55 -16.01
N VAL A 330 -2.12 -20.63 -16.63
CA VAL A 330 -2.67 -20.60 -18.00
C VAL A 330 -3.95 -19.76 -18.06
N ASN A 331 -4.71 -19.73 -16.96
CA ASN A 331 -5.99 -19.01 -16.88
C ASN A 331 -5.81 -17.53 -16.57
N ILE A 332 -4.57 -17.05 -16.40
CA ILE A 332 -4.28 -15.63 -16.14
C ILE A 332 -4.57 -14.83 -17.42
N PRO A 333 -5.52 -13.87 -17.38
CA PRO A 333 -5.88 -13.07 -18.55
C PRO A 333 -4.72 -12.22 -19.05
N GLN A 334 -4.59 -12.07 -20.37
CA GLN A 334 -3.53 -11.27 -20.98
C GLN A 334 -3.56 -9.81 -20.50
N GLN A 335 -4.74 -9.22 -20.31
CA GLN A 335 -4.88 -7.84 -19.83
C GLN A 335 -4.31 -7.64 -18.42
N LEU A 336 -4.39 -8.67 -17.55
CA LEU A 336 -3.71 -8.62 -16.26
C LEU A 336 -2.19 -8.57 -16.45
N ILE A 337 -1.65 -9.37 -17.37
CA ILE A 337 -0.21 -9.39 -17.68
C ILE A 337 0.23 -8.05 -18.24
N GLU A 338 -0.57 -7.44 -19.12
CA GLU A 338 -0.35 -6.10 -19.64
C GLU A 338 -0.35 -5.05 -18.53
N ILE A 339 -1.32 -5.07 -17.60
CA ILE A 339 -1.30 -4.18 -16.43
C ILE A 339 -0.06 -4.40 -15.57
N LEU A 340 0.29 -5.66 -15.33
CA LEU A 340 1.46 -6.01 -14.56
C LEU A 340 2.74 -5.52 -15.25
N CYS A 341 2.81 -5.39 -16.57
CA CYS A 341 4.03 -4.96 -17.28
C CYS A 341 4.05 -3.46 -17.59
N SER A 342 2.90 -2.88 -17.91
CA SER A 342 2.77 -1.53 -18.46
C SER A 342 2.17 -0.54 -17.46
N GLY A 343 1.67 -1.00 -16.31
CA GLY A 343 1.09 -0.18 -15.26
C GLY A 343 -0.43 -0.11 -15.29
N ALA A 344 -0.96 0.69 -14.37
CA ALA A 344 -2.39 0.79 -14.16
C ALA A 344 -3.14 1.38 -15.37
N THR A 345 -4.33 0.85 -15.64
CA THR A 345 -5.16 1.26 -16.78
C THR A 345 -6.59 1.55 -16.35
N SER A 346 -7.26 2.47 -17.05
CA SER A 346 -8.70 2.70 -16.97
C SER A 346 -9.49 1.84 -17.97
N ASN A 347 -8.81 1.23 -18.95
CA ASN A 347 -9.43 0.57 -20.09
C ASN A 347 -9.60 -0.93 -19.83
N LEU A 348 -10.48 -1.27 -18.90
CA LEU A 348 -10.84 -2.66 -18.61
C LEU A 348 -12.33 -2.88 -18.86
N ASP A 349 -12.63 -4.00 -19.53
CA ASP A 349 -13.98 -4.52 -19.57
C ASP A 349 -14.51 -4.75 -18.14
N SER A 350 -15.81 -4.49 -17.93
CA SER A 350 -16.41 -4.53 -16.60
C SER A 350 -16.41 -5.94 -16.00
N GLU A 351 -16.62 -6.97 -16.81
CA GLU A 351 -16.59 -8.37 -16.36
C GLU A 351 -15.19 -8.74 -15.87
N LEU A 352 -14.19 -8.43 -16.68
CA LEU A 352 -12.80 -8.69 -16.35
C LEU A 352 -12.34 -7.90 -15.12
N ARG A 353 -12.70 -6.60 -15.03
CA ARG A 353 -12.41 -5.74 -13.88
C ARG A 353 -13.01 -6.31 -12.60
N ARG A 354 -14.29 -6.72 -12.62
CA ARG A 354 -14.94 -7.37 -11.48
C ARG A 354 -14.21 -8.65 -11.09
N ASN A 355 -13.98 -9.56 -12.04
CA ASN A 355 -13.34 -10.85 -11.76
C ASN A 355 -11.96 -10.65 -11.13
N LEU A 356 -11.11 -9.81 -11.72
CA LEU A 356 -9.76 -9.56 -11.21
C LEU A 356 -9.76 -8.86 -9.84
N THR A 357 -10.73 -8.00 -9.53
CA THR A 357 -10.82 -7.34 -8.21
C THR A 357 -11.37 -8.27 -7.12
N VAL A 358 -12.39 -9.08 -7.41
CA VAL A 358 -12.94 -10.10 -6.50
C VAL A 358 -11.86 -11.11 -6.11
N HIS A 359 -11.07 -11.53 -7.10
CA HIS A 359 -9.97 -12.48 -6.89
C HIS A 359 -8.73 -11.85 -6.25
N GLY A 360 -8.66 -10.52 -6.14
CA GLY A 360 -7.61 -9.80 -5.42
C GLY A 360 -6.37 -9.44 -6.26
N PHE A 361 -6.44 -9.58 -7.59
CA PHE A 361 -5.37 -9.16 -8.48
C PHE A 361 -5.27 -7.64 -8.57
N LEU A 362 -6.41 -6.96 -8.72
CA LEU A 362 -6.46 -5.54 -9.00
C LEU A 362 -7.10 -4.75 -7.87
N LEU A 363 -6.67 -3.50 -7.73
CA LEU A 363 -7.23 -2.50 -6.84
C LEU A 363 -7.20 -1.13 -7.55
N PRO A 364 -8.14 -0.21 -7.26
CA PRO A 364 -8.01 1.16 -7.73
C PRO A 364 -6.71 1.79 -7.25
N VAL A 365 -6.08 2.57 -8.12
CA VAL A 365 -4.87 3.31 -7.78
C VAL A 365 -5.26 4.66 -7.19
N VAL A 366 -4.86 4.86 -5.93
CA VAL A 366 -5.02 6.13 -5.22
C VAL A 366 -3.71 6.90 -5.30
N GLU A 367 -3.79 8.16 -5.73
CA GLU A 367 -2.62 9.03 -5.79
C GLU A 367 -2.43 9.78 -4.47
N GLY A 368 -1.18 9.89 -4.03
CA GLY A 368 -0.72 10.99 -3.19
C GLY A 368 -1.19 11.06 -1.72
N ASN A 369 -1.93 10.09 -1.17
CA ASN A 369 -2.32 10.12 0.25
C ASN A 369 -2.03 8.80 0.98
N ALA A 370 -1.40 8.91 2.15
CA ALA A 370 -1.06 7.79 3.04
C ALA A 370 -1.97 7.70 4.28
N ASP A 371 -3.06 8.46 4.32
CA ASP A 371 -4.07 8.36 5.37
C ASP A 371 -4.71 6.97 5.38
N GLU A 372 -5.19 6.54 6.55
CA GLU A 372 -5.90 5.27 6.70
C GLU A 372 -7.15 5.20 5.81
N PHE A 373 -7.90 6.31 5.73
CA PHE A 373 -9.11 6.44 4.93
C PHE A 373 -8.93 7.52 3.88
N VAL A 374 -8.68 7.12 2.63
CA VAL A 374 -8.56 8.06 1.52
C VAL A 374 -9.86 8.11 0.74
N PRO A 375 -10.57 9.25 0.69
CA PRO A 375 -11.74 9.41 -0.17
C PRO A 375 -11.37 9.12 -1.62
N TYR A 376 -12.09 8.22 -2.28
CA TYR A 376 -11.82 7.89 -3.67
C TYR A 376 -13.06 7.34 -4.37
N ASP A 377 -13.47 8.01 -5.46
CA ASP A 377 -14.58 7.54 -6.29
C ASP A 377 -14.09 6.63 -7.42
N TRP A 378 -14.04 5.32 -7.16
CA TRP A 378 -13.69 4.32 -8.17
C TRP A 378 -14.76 4.13 -9.26
N SER A 379 -15.89 4.82 -9.19
CA SER A 379 -16.91 4.87 -10.25
C SER A 379 -16.68 6.02 -11.22
N ALA A 380 -15.77 6.95 -10.94
CA ALA A 380 -15.47 8.07 -11.81
C ALA A 380 -14.90 7.60 -13.16
N VAL A 381 -15.23 8.34 -14.22
CA VAL A 381 -14.63 8.13 -15.55
C VAL A 381 -13.12 8.32 -15.43
N GLY A 382 -12.36 7.37 -15.97
CA GLY A 382 -10.90 7.39 -15.89
C GLY A 382 -10.30 6.76 -14.63
N ALA A 383 -11.10 6.21 -13.71
CA ALA A 383 -10.59 5.46 -12.55
C ALA A 383 -9.66 4.31 -13.01
N ARG A 384 -8.41 4.34 -12.56
CA ARG A 384 -7.37 3.39 -12.98
C ARG A 384 -7.24 2.23 -12.00
N TYR A 385 -6.93 1.06 -12.54
CA TYR A 385 -6.73 -0.17 -11.79
C TYR A 385 -5.33 -0.73 -12.04
N GLY A 386 -4.64 -1.05 -10.95
CA GLY A 386 -3.29 -1.62 -10.95
C GLY A 386 -3.23 -2.87 -10.08
N GLY A 387 -2.07 -3.52 -10.07
CA GLY A 387 -1.81 -4.66 -9.19
C GLY A 387 -2.07 -4.29 -7.72
N SER A 388 -2.76 -5.17 -6.98
CA SER A 388 -3.21 -4.88 -5.61
C SER A 388 -2.06 -4.66 -4.62
N THR A 389 -0.91 -5.28 -4.87
CA THR A 389 0.34 -5.02 -4.15
C THR A 389 1.53 -5.21 -5.10
N HIS A 390 2.65 -4.54 -4.80
CA HIS A 390 3.88 -4.76 -5.57
C HIS A 390 4.47 -6.17 -5.39
N LEU A 391 4.24 -6.81 -4.24
CA LEU A 391 4.69 -8.18 -3.99
C LEU A 391 3.93 -9.18 -4.87
N LEU A 392 2.62 -8.98 -5.07
CA LEU A 392 1.83 -9.74 -6.04
C LEU A 392 2.37 -9.54 -7.46
N ALA A 393 2.65 -8.30 -7.86
CA ALA A 393 3.21 -8.01 -9.17
C ALA A 393 4.58 -8.69 -9.39
N SER A 394 5.46 -8.61 -8.38
CA SER A 394 6.77 -9.29 -8.38
C SER A 394 6.63 -10.80 -8.52
N TYR A 395 5.74 -11.43 -7.74
CA TYR A 395 5.44 -12.85 -7.82
C TYR A 395 5.02 -13.29 -9.22
N TYR A 396 3.97 -12.65 -9.77
CA TYR A 396 3.44 -13.07 -11.07
C TYR A 396 4.42 -12.79 -12.21
N ARG A 397 5.16 -11.69 -12.19
CA ARG A 397 6.22 -11.46 -13.19
C ARG A 397 7.32 -12.52 -13.13
N CYS A 398 7.78 -12.89 -11.94
CA CYS A 398 8.79 -13.94 -11.75
C CYS A 398 8.30 -15.29 -12.30
N VAL A 399 7.09 -15.69 -11.90
CA VAL A 399 6.50 -16.97 -12.29
C VAL A 399 6.19 -17.01 -13.78
N LEU A 400 5.62 -15.94 -14.36
CA LEU A 400 5.30 -15.87 -15.79
C LEU A 400 6.56 -15.81 -16.66
N LYS A 401 7.63 -15.15 -16.19
CA LYS A 401 8.94 -15.17 -16.86
C LYS A 401 9.47 -16.60 -17.01
N LYS A 402 9.35 -17.41 -15.96
CA LYS A 402 9.84 -18.80 -15.96
C LYS A 402 8.94 -19.78 -16.70
N THR A 403 7.62 -19.62 -16.58
CA THR A 403 6.64 -20.62 -17.06
C THR A 403 6.09 -20.29 -18.45
N ARG A 404 6.08 -19.02 -18.84
CA ARG A 404 5.51 -18.53 -20.09
C ARG A 404 6.46 -17.61 -20.88
N ASN A 405 7.74 -17.56 -20.52
CA ASN A 405 8.76 -16.73 -21.18
C ASN A 405 8.31 -15.26 -21.33
N LEU A 406 7.75 -14.70 -20.26
CA LEU A 406 7.39 -13.27 -20.24
C LEU A 406 8.64 -12.40 -20.50
N GLU A 407 8.58 -11.61 -21.57
CA GLU A 407 9.54 -10.56 -21.89
C GLU A 407 8.89 -9.19 -21.80
N VAL A 408 9.65 -8.23 -21.27
CA VAL A 408 9.23 -6.85 -21.10
C VAL A 408 10.24 -5.97 -21.81
N ASP A 409 9.74 -4.97 -22.55
CA ASP A 409 10.53 -3.95 -23.23
C ASP A 409 10.50 -2.65 -22.42
N VAL A 410 11.63 -1.97 -22.31
CA VAL A 410 11.81 -0.73 -21.55
C VAL A 410 12.54 0.27 -22.44
N SER A 411 11.98 1.47 -22.58
CA SER A 411 12.68 2.52 -23.33
C SER A 411 13.98 2.94 -22.64
N MET A 412 15.07 2.84 -23.41
CA MET A 412 16.43 3.26 -23.04
C MET A 412 16.66 4.75 -23.27
N GLU A 413 15.74 5.43 -23.96
CA GLU A 413 15.79 6.88 -24.14
C GLU A 413 15.58 7.55 -22.80
N VAL A 414 16.60 8.28 -22.35
CA VAL A 414 16.58 9.01 -21.09
C VAL A 414 16.98 10.44 -21.41
N SER A 415 16.26 11.40 -20.84
CA SER A 415 16.47 12.84 -21.06
C SER A 415 17.21 13.51 -19.90
N SER A 416 17.08 12.98 -18.67
CA SER A 416 17.66 13.60 -17.48
C SER A 416 17.99 12.59 -16.35
N GLY A 417 18.59 13.07 -15.25
CA GLY A 417 18.86 12.23 -14.07
C GLY A 417 17.56 11.83 -13.36
N THR A 418 16.59 12.74 -13.30
CA THR A 418 15.23 12.48 -12.82
C THR A 418 14.54 11.41 -13.66
N ASP A 419 14.57 11.54 -14.99
CA ASP A 419 14.00 10.55 -15.91
C ASP A 419 14.65 9.16 -15.75
N LEU A 420 15.99 9.11 -15.58
CA LEU A 420 16.70 7.87 -15.24
C LEU A 420 16.22 7.27 -13.92
N LEU A 421 16.07 8.09 -12.87
CA LEU A 421 15.59 7.63 -11.56
C LEU A 421 14.18 7.05 -11.66
N LEU A 422 13.30 7.61 -12.47
CA LEU A 422 11.94 7.08 -12.67
C LEU A 422 11.90 5.73 -13.41
N ARG A 423 13.00 5.32 -14.07
CA ARG A 423 13.16 3.93 -14.55
C ARG A 423 13.36 2.97 -13.37
N ALA A 424 14.17 3.35 -12.38
CA ALA A 424 14.57 2.49 -11.27
C ALA A 424 13.60 2.52 -10.07
N LEU A 425 13.06 3.69 -9.74
CA LEU A 425 12.23 3.94 -8.55
C LEU A 425 11.04 2.98 -8.39
N PRO A 426 10.31 2.60 -9.46
CA PRO A 426 9.23 1.62 -9.38
C PRO A 426 9.67 0.23 -8.89
N TYR A 427 10.96 -0.10 -8.99
CA TYR A 427 11.51 -1.37 -8.51
C TYR A 427 12.19 -1.24 -7.14
N LEU A 428 12.28 -0.02 -6.59
CA LEU A 428 13.07 0.29 -5.40
C LEU A 428 12.25 0.06 -4.11
N HIS A 429 11.57 -1.07 -4.00
CA HIS A 429 10.85 -1.47 -2.79
C HIS A 429 11.83 -1.86 -1.66
N PHE A 430 11.37 -1.85 -0.40
CA PHE A 430 12.26 -2.05 0.78
C PHE A 430 13.22 -3.22 0.65
N ALA A 431 12.70 -4.41 0.31
CA ALA A 431 13.52 -5.60 0.13
C ALA A 431 14.67 -5.42 -0.87
N LYS A 432 14.46 -4.65 -1.95
CA LYS A 432 15.49 -4.39 -2.95
C LYS A 432 16.57 -3.44 -2.41
N VAL A 433 16.14 -2.40 -1.68
CA VAL A 433 17.04 -1.44 -1.02
C VAL A 433 17.92 -2.15 0.01
N VAL A 434 17.33 -2.94 0.90
CA VAL A 434 18.09 -3.62 1.97
C VAL A 434 18.85 -4.84 1.45
N GLY A 435 18.39 -5.51 0.39
CA GLY A 435 19.06 -6.70 -0.16
C GLY A 435 20.43 -6.40 -0.77
N GLY A 436 20.62 -5.18 -1.29
CA GLY A 436 21.80 -4.79 -2.06
C GLY A 436 23.12 -4.71 -1.28
N VAL A 437 23.09 -4.60 0.05
CA VAL A 437 24.29 -4.17 0.80
C VAL A 437 24.67 -5.15 1.91
N ILE A 438 25.80 -5.80 1.64
CA ILE A 438 26.90 -6.06 2.56
C ILE A 438 26.58 -6.75 3.91
N LEU A 439 26.71 -8.09 3.90
CA LEU A 439 26.96 -8.88 5.12
C LEU A 439 28.46 -8.89 5.53
N GLN A 440 29.32 -8.07 4.90
CA GLN A 440 30.78 -8.08 5.12
C GLN A 440 31.37 -6.79 5.73
N ASP A 441 30.60 -5.72 5.86
CA ASP A 441 31.02 -4.41 6.37
C ASP A 441 30.29 -4.17 7.70
N ALA A 442 31.05 -4.35 8.77
CA ALA A 442 30.59 -4.19 10.14
C ALA A 442 30.10 -2.76 10.43
N HIS A 443 30.57 -1.74 9.71
CA HIS A 443 30.14 -0.36 9.87
C HIS A 443 28.73 -0.14 9.33
N VAL A 444 28.46 -0.62 8.12
CA VAL A 444 27.13 -0.52 7.51
C VAL A 444 26.10 -1.31 8.29
N GLN A 445 26.46 -2.51 8.76
CA GLN A 445 25.64 -3.29 9.68
C GLN A 445 25.33 -2.54 10.97
N LYS A 446 26.33 -1.89 11.58
CA LYS A 446 26.16 -1.12 12.82
C LYS A 446 25.29 0.12 12.64
N ILE A 447 25.33 0.78 11.47
CA ILE A 447 24.44 1.91 11.16
C ILE A 447 23.01 1.42 10.98
N PHE A 448 22.81 0.37 10.17
CA PHE A 448 21.48 -0.22 9.95
C PHE A 448 20.87 -0.73 11.26
N ALA A 449 21.66 -1.43 12.08
CA ALA A 449 21.31 -1.88 13.43
C ALA A 449 20.84 -0.75 14.35
N LYS A 450 21.55 0.39 14.32
CA LYS A 450 21.29 1.52 15.22
C LYS A 450 20.09 2.36 14.80
N GLN A 451 19.85 2.47 13.49
CA GLN A 451 18.85 3.39 12.94
C GLN A 451 17.59 2.68 12.43
N GLY A 452 17.64 1.36 12.21
CA GLY A 452 16.54 0.58 11.63
C GLY A 452 16.18 1.00 10.19
N ALA A 453 17.04 1.78 9.52
CA ALA A 453 16.77 2.40 8.23
C ALA A 453 17.95 2.19 7.26
N PRO A 454 17.69 2.06 5.95
CA PRO A 454 18.74 1.98 4.93
C PRO A 454 19.54 3.29 4.83
N SER A 455 20.84 3.17 4.55
CA SER A 455 21.75 4.30 4.26
C SER A 455 21.87 4.60 2.76
N GLU A 456 22.60 5.66 2.40
CA GLU A 456 22.85 6.10 1.02
C GLU A 456 23.31 4.94 0.11
N VAL A 457 24.27 4.14 0.59
CA VAL A 457 24.86 3.01 -0.14
C VAL A 457 23.81 1.93 -0.49
N HIS A 458 22.81 1.73 0.35
CA HIS A 458 21.72 0.77 0.10
C HIS A 458 20.90 1.18 -1.12
N TYR A 459 20.54 2.46 -1.18
CA TYR A 459 19.76 2.99 -2.28
C TYR A 459 20.56 3.00 -3.59
N THR A 460 21.79 3.49 -3.58
CA THR A 460 22.60 3.62 -4.80
C THR A 460 22.98 2.25 -5.37
N THR A 461 23.31 1.27 -4.53
CA THR A 461 23.55 -0.11 -4.96
C THR A 461 22.29 -0.73 -5.58
N ALA A 462 21.13 -0.53 -4.95
CA ALA A 462 19.87 -1.04 -5.47
C ALA A 462 19.50 -0.40 -6.81
N ILE A 463 19.71 0.93 -6.95
CA ILE A 463 19.51 1.64 -8.21
C ILE A 463 20.40 1.07 -9.32
N ASN A 464 21.71 0.89 -9.08
CA ASN A 464 22.61 0.27 -10.06
C ASN A 464 22.12 -1.11 -10.50
N GLN A 465 21.81 -2.00 -9.56
CA GLN A 465 21.32 -3.35 -9.86
C GLN A 465 20.00 -3.35 -10.64
N ILE A 466 19.10 -2.41 -10.36
CA ILE A 466 17.84 -2.28 -11.09
C ILE A 466 18.12 -1.80 -12.50
N LEU A 467 18.92 -0.76 -12.68
CA LEU A 467 19.25 -0.20 -13.99
C LEU A 467 19.97 -1.22 -14.88
N GLU A 468 20.94 -1.97 -14.33
CA GLU A 468 21.60 -3.09 -15.03
C GLU A 468 20.58 -4.14 -15.50
N ARG A 469 19.62 -4.51 -14.63
CA ARG A 469 18.55 -5.48 -14.98
C ARG A 469 17.59 -4.96 -16.05
N LEU A 470 17.42 -3.65 -16.14
CA LEU A 470 16.63 -2.99 -17.19
C LEU A 470 17.42 -2.81 -18.50
N GLY A 471 18.71 -3.15 -18.51
CA GLY A 471 19.57 -3.10 -19.70
C GLY A 471 20.51 -1.89 -19.77
N PHE A 472 20.54 -1.03 -18.76
CA PHE A 472 21.45 0.13 -18.73
C PHE A 472 22.87 -0.30 -18.37
N SER A 473 23.86 0.38 -18.95
CA SER A 473 25.26 0.30 -18.49
C SER A 473 25.43 1.18 -17.25
N ALA A 474 25.03 0.65 -16.08
CA ALA A 474 25.04 1.35 -14.80
C ALA A 474 26.05 0.74 -13.83
N GLY A 475 26.69 1.56 -13.00
CA GLY A 475 27.58 1.09 -11.94
C GLY A 475 28.15 2.21 -11.08
N SER A 476 28.93 1.86 -10.07
CA SER A 476 29.71 2.83 -9.29
C SER A 476 31.08 3.05 -9.92
N VAL A 477 31.56 4.29 -9.98
CA VAL A 477 32.92 4.59 -10.46
C VAL A 477 33.73 5.18 -9.31
N GLU A 478 34.80 4.48 -8.90
CA GLU A 478 35.72 4.93 -7.84
C GLU A 478 37.15 5.00 -8.39
N ASP A 479 37.69 6.21 -8.51
CA ASP A 479 39.10 6.46 -8.79
C ASP A 479 39.60 7.47 -7.75
N GLY A 480 40.63 7.08 -7.00
CA GLY A 480 41.15 7.84 -5.86
C GLY A 480 41.57 9.28 -6.18
N LYS A 481 41.78 9.62 -7.46
CA LYS A 481 42.03 11.01 -7.91
C LYS A 481 40.85 11.66 -8.64
N LYS A 482 39.93 10.89 -9.22
CA LYS A 482 38.83 11.41 -10.08
C LYS A 482 37.46 11.42 -9.41
N GLY A 483 37.36 10.95 -8.17
CA GLY A 483 36.15 10.94 -7.37
C GLY A 483 35.38 9.62 -7.42
N LYS A 484 34.47 9.45 -6.46
CA LYS A 484 33.61 8.27 -6.30
C LYS A 484 32.17 8.59 -6.61
N VAL A 485 31.69 8.31 -7.82
CA VAL A 485 30.27 8.49 -8.17
C VAL A 485 29.51 7.22 -7.82
N ASP A 486 28.43 7.37 -7.03
CA ASP A 486 27.67 6.24 -6.53
C ASP A 486 26.88 5.50 -7.63
N VAL A 487 26.26 6.26 -8.54
CA VAL A 487 25.55 5.72 -9.72
C VAL A 487 26.01 6.50 -10.95
N TYR A 488 26.61 5.78 -11.90
CA TYR A 488 27.14 6.32 -13.14
C TYR A 488 26.59 5.50 -14.31
N VAL A 489 25.96 6.17 -15.28
CA VAL A 489 25.36 5.52 -16.44
C VAL A 489 25.94 6.08 -17.73
N VAL A 490 26.26 5.20 -18.67
CA VAL A 490 26.64 5.57 -20.04
C VAL A 490 25.50 5.18 -20.99
N LEU A 491 24.97 6.18 -21.71
CA LEU A 491 23.91 5.99 -22.70
C LEU A 491 24.50 5.66 -24.09
N GLU A 492 23.65 5.20 -25.01
CA GLU A 492 24.06 4.80 -26.37
C GLU A 492 24.66 5.96 -27.19
N ASP A 493 24.16 7.18 -26.97
CA ASP A 493 24.68 8.42 -27.55
C ASP A 493 25.99 8.90 -26.90
N ARG A 494 26.55 8.10 -25.98
CA ARG A 494 27.72 8.38 -25.13
C ARG A 494 27.52 9.50 -24.11
N ALA A 495 26.30 10.02 -23.94
CA ALA A 495 26.02 10.90 -22.83
C ALA A 495 26.16 10.13 -21.51
N THR A 496 26.65 10.82 -20.49
CA THR A 496 26.90 10.23 -19.17
C THR A 496 26.02 10.89 -18.12
N ILE A 497 25.48 10.07 -17.22
CA ILE A 497 24.66 10.53 -16.09
C ILE A 497 25.38 10.16 -14.80
N ALA A 498 25.70 11.17 -13.98
CA ALA A 498 26.25 10.99 -12.65
C ALA A 498 25.21 11.34 -11.58
N LEU A 499 24.99 10.39 -10.67
CA LEU A 499 24.05 10.46 -9.57
C LEU A 499 24.80 10.28 -8.24
N GLU A 500 24.56 11.22 -7.32
CA GLU A 500 25.06 11.20 -5.95
C GLU A 500 23.87 11.13 -4.99
N ALA A 501 23.97 10.37 -3.90
CA ALA A 501 22.92 10.30 -2.89
C ALA A 501 23.37 10.82 -1.53
N VAL A 502 22.46 11.47 -0.80
CA VAL A 502 22.69 11.95 0.57
C VAL A 502 21.42 11.82 1.41
N MET A 503 21.53 11.32 2.65
CA MET A 503 20.37 11.25 3.54
C MET A 503 19.97 12.64 4.07
N VAL A 504 18.67 12.91 4.15
CA VAL A 504 18.09 14.16 4.68
C VAL A 504 18.41 14.42 6.16
N SER A 505 18.81 13.36 6.87
CA SER A 505 19.27 13.41 8.25
C SER A 505 20.62 14.12 8.41
N ARG A 506 21.42 14.23 7.33
CA ARG A 506 22.68 14.98 7.29
C ARG A 506 22.45 16.50 7.41
N SER A 507 23.48 17.25 7.78
CA SER A 507 23.39 18.72 7.90
C SER A 507 23.26 19.39 6.52
N LEU A 508 22.82 20.66 6.46
CA LEU A 508 22.75 21.39 5.17
C LEU A 508 24.13 21.55 4.54
N LYS A 509 25.13 21.78 5.38
CA LYS A 509 26.52 21.85 4.97
C LYS A 509 26.98 20.54 4.32
N ASP A 510 26.55 19.39 4.83
CA ASP A 510 26.89 18.10 4.22
C ASP A 510 26.21 17.94 2.87
N VAL A 511 24.89 18.20 2.78
CA VAL A 511 24.14 18.13 1.50
C VAL A 511 24.78 19.04 0.45
N GLU A 512 25.11 20.29 0.81
CA GLU A 512 25.79 21.22 -0.08
C GLU A 512 27.21 20.73 -0.44
N SER A 513 27.93 20.10 0.49
CA SER A 513 29.22 19.48 0.18
C SER A 513 29.11 18.35 -0.85
N HIS A 514 28.03 17.57 -0.85
CA HIS A 514 27.78 16.56 -1.89
C HIS A 514 27.47 17.24 -3.23
N ARG A 515 26.62 18.28 -3.24
CA ARG A 515 26.36 19.11 -4.43
C ARG A 515 27.65 19.67 -5.04
N LEU A 516 28.56 20.19 -4.21
CA LEU A 516 29.75 20.88 -4.68
C LEU A 516 30.76 19.94 -5.38
N ARG A 517 30.62 18.62 -5.21
CA ARG A 517 31.46 17.64 -5.94
C ARG A 517 31.26 17.74 -7.45
N PHE A 518 30.05 18.08 -7.90
CA PHE A 518 29.69 18.26 -9.32
C PHE A 518 30.35 19.45 -9.99
N ASP A 519 30.74 20.45 -9.20
CA ASP A 519 31.42 21.66 -9.66
C ASP A 519 32.94 21.56 -9.53
N ASN A 520 33.46 20.57 -8.81
CA ASN A 520 34.89 20.43 -8.54
C ASN A 520 35.64 19.83 -9.74
N PRO A 521 36.50 20.59 -10.44
CA PRO A 521 37.21 20.10 -11.63
C PRO A 521 38.18 18.95 -11.34
N SER A 522 38.63 18.78 -10.10
CA SER A 522 39.50 17.65 -9.74
C SER A 522 38.73 16.32 -9.70
N LEU A 523 37.41 16.37 -9.49
CA LEU A 523 36.55 15.19 -9.44
C LEU A 523 35.96 14.93 -10.83
N GLN A 524 36.83 14.52 -11.76
CA GLN A 524 36.49 14.41 -13.19
C GLN A 524 35.24 13.57 -13.47
N ASN A 525 34.99 12.50 -12.71
CA ASN A 525 33.81 11.65 -12.90
C ASN A 525 32.48 12.39 -12.66
N TYR A 526 32.49 13.38 -11.76
CA TYR A 526 31.34 14.25 -11.52
C TYR A 526 31.34 15.45 -12.47
N HIS A 527 32.50 16.08 -12.65
CA HIS A 527 32.59 17.33 -13.39
C HIS A 527 32.29 17.17 -14.88
N HIS A 528 32.78 16.10 -15.49
CA HIS A 528 32.60 15.82 -16.93
C HIS A 528 31.31 15.06 -17.27
N ALA A 529 30.51 14.68 -16.28
CA ALA A 529 29.23 14.02 -16.55
C ALA A 529 28.31 14.96 -17.35
N THR A 530 27.75 14.45 -18.45
CA THR A 530 26.86 15.23 -19.32
C THR A 530 25.61 15.70 -18.55
N ARG A 531 25.10 14.85 -17.66
CA ARG A 531 23.95 15.11 -16.81
C ARG A 531 24.29 14.78 -15.36
N LYS A 532 23.87 15.66 -14.45
CA LYS A 532 24.28 15.65 -13.04
C LYS A 532 23.04 15.74 -12.17
N CYS A 533 22.94 14.86 -11.19
CA CYS A 533 21.79 14.83 -10.30
C CYS A 533 22.18 14.46 -8.87
N LEU A 534 21.73 15.27 -7.91
CA LEU A 534 21.84 14.98 -6.48
C LEU A 534 20.50 14.46 -5.96
N VAL A 535 20.55 13.32 -5.28
CA VAL A 535 19.39 12.65 -4.68
C VAL A 535 19.41 12.82 -3.16
N ILE A 536 18.38 13.45 -2.62
CA ILE A 536 18.18 13.63 -1.18
C ILE A 536 17.19 12.58 -0.69
N LEU A 537 17.68 11.63 0.11
CA LEU A 537 16.94 10.46 0.55
C LEU A 537 16.32 10.66 1.93
N GLY A 538 15.06 10.31 2.09
CA GLY A 538 14.34 10.34 3.35
C GLY A 538 13.20 9.32 3.41
N ASP A 539 12.36 9.50 4.42
CA ASP A 539 11.20 8.68 4.74
C ASP A 539 9.95 9.56 4.94
N TRP A 540 8.82 8.91 5.15
CA TRP A 540 7.53 9.57 5.32
C TRP A 540 7.50 10.56 6.49
N GLY A 541 8.21 10.24 7.58
CA GLY A 541 8.26 11.05 8.79
C GLY A 541 9.04 12.34 8.61
N ASN A 542 9.99 12.38 7.68
CA ASN A 542 10.79 13.57 7.36
C ASN A 542 10.53 14.12 5.93
N ARG A 543 9.43 13.73 5.27
CA ARG A 543 9.10 14.16 3.91
C ARG A 543 9.09 15.68 3.70
N LEU A 544 8.60 16.44 4.68
CA LEU A 544 8.59 17.91 4.61
C LEU A 544 10.01 18.48 4.68
N LYS A 545 10.87 17.86 5.48
CA LYS A 545 12.29 18.21 5.54
C LYS A 545 13.00 17.85 4.23
N VAL A 546 12.65 16.73 3.57
CA VAL A 546 13.17 16.39 2.24
C VAL A 546 12.83 17.49 1.24
N ARG A 547 11.56 17.91 1.18
CA ARG A 547 11.12 19.03 0.34
C ARG A 547 11.91 20.31 0.63
N GLU A 548 12.00 20.70 1.89
CA GLU A 548 12.75 21.88 2.34
C GLU A 548 14.23 21.81 1.90
N ARG A 549 14.87 20.63 1.99
CA ARG A 549 16.26 20.46 1.54
C ARG A 549 16.40 20.60 0.03
N VAL A 550 15.46 20.06 -0.73
CA VAL A 550 15.45 20.23 -2.19
C VAL A 550 15.36 21.73 -2.52
N GLU A 551 14.44 22.46 -1.89
CA GLU A 551 14.27 23.90 -2.07
C GLU A 551 15.56 24.68 -1.73
N GLN A 552 16.17 24.42 -0.58
CA GLN A 552 17.35 25.13 -0.06
C GLN A 552 18.66 24.81 -0.80
N THR A 553 18.80 23.62 -1.38
CA THR A 553 20.05 23.19 -2.02
C THR A 553 20.29 24.01 -3.29
N ARG A 554 21.52 24.51 -3.49
CA ARG A 554 21.85 25.35 -4.64
C ARG A 554 21.62 24.59 -5.97
N GLY A 555 20.98 25.23 -6.94
CA GLY A 555 20.70 24.68 -8.28
C GLY A 555 21.89 24.66 -9.25
N GLY A 556 21.65 24.44 -10.55
CA GLY A 556 22.69 24.27 -11.59
C GLY A 556 23.05 22.81 -11.91
N ILE A 557 22.45 21.88 -11.17
CA ILE A 557 22.30 20.46 -11.49
C ILE A 557 20.87 20.06 -11.11
N GLU A 558 20.40 18.87 -11.49
CA GLU A 558 19.11 18.39 -11.01
C GLU A 558 19.19 18.03 -9.52
N ILE A 559 18.18 18.45 -8.74
CA ILE A 559 18.05 18.10 -7.32
C ILE A 559 16.73 17.35 -7.15
N VAL A 560 16.81 16.10 -6.70
CA VAL A 560 15.67 15.21 -6.53
C VAL A 560 15.59 14.75 -5.08
N GLY A 561 14.48 15.01 -4.41
CA GLY A 561 14.15 14.46 -3.09
C GLY A 561 13.29 13.21 -3.23
N LEU A 562 13.64 12.15 -2.51
CA LEU A 562 12.87 10.91 -2.44
C LEU A 562 12.49 10.63 -0.99
N ALA A 563 11.20 10.61 -0.67
CA ALA A 563 10.68 10.23 0.63
C ALA A 563 9.86 8.94 0.53
N ALA A 564 10.41 7.83 1.01
CA ALA A 564 9.70 6.55 1.02
C ALA A 564 8.49 6.60 1.97
N ASN A 565 7.33 6.08 1.56
CA ASN A 565 6.19 5.97 2.46
C ASN A 565 6.46 4.97 3.61
N VAL A 566 5.58 4.91 4.63
CA VAL A 566 5.80 4.10 5.85
C VAL A 566 6.06 2.62 5.55
N ALA A 567 5.36 2.07 4.57
CA ALA A 567 5.49 0.67 4.14
C ALA A 567 6.52 0.46 3.02
N HIS A 568 7.20 1.54 2.60
CA HIS A 568 8.18 1.60 1.52
C HIS A 568 7.68 0.99 0.20
N THR A 569 6.40 1.22 -0.09
CA THR A 569 5.68 0.76 -1.30
C THR A 569 5.63 1.81 -2.40
N GLY A 570 6.23 2.97 -2.16
CA GLY A 570 6.35 4.07 -3.11
C GLY A 570 7.03 5.27 -2.47
N TYR A 571 7.23 6.31 -3.27
CA TYR A 571 7.98 7.48 -2.90
C TYR A 571 7.22 8.75 -3.27
N ASN A 572 7.22 9.72 -2.36
CA ASN A 572 7.01 11.11 -2.74
C ASN A 572 8.31 11.64 -3.32
N VAL A 573 8.22 12.14 -4.54
CA VAL A 573 9.34 12.66 -5.32
C VAL A 573 9.18 14.17 -5.36
N TYR A 574 10.26 14.88 -5.05
CA TYR A 574 10.36 16.33 -5.11
C TYR A 574 11.43 16.67 -6.14
N VAL A 575 11.12 17.44 -7.17
CA VAL A 575 12.09 17.80 -8.20
C VAL A 575 12.23 19.32 -8.23
N LYS A 576 13.46 19.79 -8.05
CA LYS A 576 13.77 21.21 -8.20
C LYS A 576 13.78 21.58 -9.68
N ARG A 577 12.85 22.45 -10.08
CA ARG A 577 12.78 23.05 -11.40
C ARG A 577 13.26 24.49 -11.33
N GLN A 578 14.25 24.81 -12.15
CA GLN A 578 14.63 26.19 -12.40
C GLN A 578 13.69 26.76 -13.48
N ILE A 579 12.81 27.70 -13.11
CA ILE A 579 11.93 28.43 -14.04
C ILE A 579 12.50 29.83 -14.21
N ASP A 580 13.00 30.10 -15.42
CA ASP A 580 13.75 31.30 -15.77
C ASP A 580 14.94 31.56 -14.82
N ASN A 581 15.79 32.52 -15.16
CA ASN A 581 17.10 32.68 -14.52
C ASN A 581 17.10 33.02 -13.01
N ASN A 582 15.98 32.92 -12.27
CA ASN A 582 15.93 33.19 -10.82
C ASN A 582 14.75 32.60 -9.99
N ILE A 583 13.83 31.79 -10.54
CA ILE A 583 12.73 31.21 -9.72
C ILE A 583 12.86 29.69 -9.66
N ASP A 584 13.36 29.20 -8.54
CA ASP A 584 13.33 27.78 -8.23
C ASP A 584 11.94 27.40 -7.69
N THR A 585 11.26 26.50 -8.38
CA THR A 585 10.03 25.85 -7.87
C THR A 585 10.31 24.38 -7.61
N VAL A 586 9.62 23.80 -6.63
CA VAL A 586 9.66 22.35 -6.39
C VAL A 586 8.34 21.76 -6.80
N VAL A 587 8.39 20.91 -7.83
CA VAL A 587 7.26 20.07 -8.20
C VAL A 587 7.31 18.78 -7.40
N ASP A 588 6.14 18.28 -7.00
CA ASP A 588 6.05 17.03 -6.26
C ASP A 588 4.98 16.10 -6.81
N PHE A 589 5.27 14.80 -6.74
CA PHE A 589 4.40 13.74 -7.23
C PHE A 589 4.71 12.43 -6.50
N TYR A 590 3.84 11.42 -6.67
CA TYR A 590 4.01 10.10 -6.04
C TYR A 590 4.32 9.02 -7.08
N ILE A 591 5.33 8.20 -6.82
CA ILE A 591 5.69 7.04 -7.65
C ILE A 591 5.52 5.76 -6.84
N PRO A 592 4.60 4.86 -7.21
CA PRO A 592 4.48 3.56 -6.57
C PRO A 592 5.61 2.61 -6.98
N CYS A 593 6.02 1.74 -6.07
CA CYS A 593 6.95 0.64 -6.33
C CYS A 593 6.27 -0.54 -7.05
N ASP A 594 5.52 -0.31 -8.13
CA ASP A 594 4.78 -1.35 -8.86
C ASP A 594 5.61 -2.10 -9.92
N GLY A 595 6.90 -1.80 -10.00
CA GLY A 595 7.85 -2.35 -10.97
C GLY A 595 7.64 -1.84 -12.39
N VAL A 596 6.92 -0.75 -12.65
CA VAL A 596 6.70 -0.28 -14.02
C VAL A 596 7.59 0.92 -14.29
N ALA A 597 8.63 0.77 -15.11
CA ALA A 597 9.52 1.88 -15.46
C ALA A 597 8.73 3.04 -16.12
N ARG A 598 9.06 4.27 -15.72
CA ARG A 598 8.36 5.50 -16.14
C ARG A 598 9.33 6.53 -16.68
N SER A 599 8.83 7.41 -17.54
CA SER A 599 9.51 8.64 -17.94
C SER A 599 9.04 9.85 -17.15
N PHE A 600 9.89 10.87 -17.18
CA PHE A 600 9.59 12.18 -16.67
C PHE A 600 9.96 13.24 -17.71
N ALA A 601 9.03 14.16 -17.98
CA ALA A 601 9.30 15.34 -18.79
C ALA A 601 8.65 16.57 -18.16
N PHE A 602 9.35 17.70 -18.17
CA PHE A 602 8.71 18.98 -17.83
C PHE A 602 7.79 19.44 -18.96
N LYS A 603 6.73 20.15 -18.58
CA LYS A 603 5.79 20.82 -19.49
C LYS A 603 5.79 22.31 -19.24
N ASP A 604 5.42 23.03 -20.29
CA ASP A 604 5.24 24.49 -20.26
C ASP A 604 3.87 24.90 -19.69
N GLU A 605 2.91 23.98 -19.69
CA GLU A 605 1.53 24.17 -19.21
C GLU A 605 1.19 23.20 -18.08
N GLU A 606 0.14 23.50 -17.32
CA GLU A 606 -0.34 22.62 -16.24
C GLU A 606 -0.98 21.31 -16.80
N PRO A 607 -0.69 20.14 -16.19
CA PRO A 607 0.31 19.91 -15.15
C PRO A 607 1.73 20.10 -15.72
N PHE A 608 2.56 20.89 -15.04
CA PHE A 608 3.92 21.30 -15.45
C PHE A 608 4.94 20.16 -15.63
N PHE A 609 4.48 18.92 -15.57
CA PHE A 609 5.23 17.72 -15.84
C PHE A 609 4.31 16.62 -16.40
N GLU A 610 4.92 15.64 -17.05
CA GLU A 610 4.28 14.42 -17.48
C GLU A 610 5.05 13.21 -16.98
N ILE A 611 4.30 12.22 -16.50
CA ILE A 611 4.82 10.90 -16.15
C ILE A 611 4.04 9.88 -16.97
N SER A 612 4.75 9.14 -17.81
CA SER A 612 4.17 8.09 -18.62
C SER A 612 4.93 6.77 -18.45
N SER A 613 4.25 5.66 -18.71
CA SER A 613 4.90 4.35 -18.71
C SER A 613 5.78 4.23 -19.94
N VAL A 614 7.01 3.79 -19.74
CA VAL A 614 7.95 3.47 -20.83
C VAL A 614 8.25 1.98 -20.91
N GLN A 615 7.47 1.20 -20.18
CA GLN A 615 7.60 -0.23 -20.08
C GLN A 615 6.37 -0.87 -20.70
N LYS A 616 6.58 -1.89 -21.54
CA LYS A 616 5.50 -2.61 -22.19
C LYS A 616 5.77 -4.09 -22.28
N LEU A 617 4.70 -4.87 -22.37
CA LEU A 617 4.78 -6.29 -22.73
C LEU A 617 5.43 -6.41 -24.11
N LYS A 618 6.55 -7.14 -24.20
CA LYS A 618 7.20 -7.45 -25.48
C LYS A 618 6.64 -8.73 -26.09
N SER A 619 6.66 -9.79 -25.30
CA SER A 619 6.15 -11.10 -25.70
C SER A 619 5.83 -11.95 -24.48
N ILE A 620 4.93 -12.91 -24.67
CA ILE A 620 4.66 -13.98 -23.72
C ILE A 620 4.10 -15.17 -24.49
N ASN A 621 4.53 -16.38 -24.15
CA ASN A 621 3.94 -17.57 -24.72
C ASN A 621 2.46 -17.70 -24.30
N PRO A 622 1.59 -18.15 -25.22
CA PRO A 622 0.22 -18.51 -24.84
C PRO A 622 0.32 -19.56 -23.72
N GLY A 623 -0.60 -19.49 -22.75
CA GLY A 623 -0.72 -20.60 -21.82
C GLY A 623 -1.05 -21.85 -22.65
N PHE A 624 -0.39 -22.98 -22.39
CA PHE A 624 -0.72 -24.24 -23.06
C PHE A 624 -2.18 -24.59 -22.76
N ALA A 625 -3.09 -24.14 -23.63
CA ALA A 625 -4.40 -24.73 -23.75
C ALA A 625 -4.14 -26.10 -24.38
N GLY A 626 -4.13 -27.15 -23.58
CA GLY A 626 -4.43 -28.46 -24.10
C GLY A 626 -5.71 -28.30 -24.90
N THR A 627 -5.63 -28.54 -26.20
CA THR A 627 -6.77 -28.59 -27.10
C THR A 627 -7.81 -29.51 -26.48
N THR A 628 -8.83 -28.95 -25.82
CA THR A 628 -10.05 -29.69 -25.57
C THR A 628 -10.72 -29.84 -26.91
N SER A 629 -10.37 -30.94 -27.58
CA SER A 629 -11.29 -31.70 -28.40
C SER A 629 -12.67 -31.59 -27.78
N THR A 630 -13.62 -31.07 -28.55
CA THR A 630 -15.04 -31.11 -28.26
C THR A 630 -15.48 -32.53 -27.94
N SER A 631 -15.68 -32.85 -26.66
CA SER A 631 -16.52 -33.97 -26.22
C SER A 631 -16.94 -33.78 -24.76
N SER A 632 -18.15 -33.23 -24.61
CA SER A 632 -19.22 -33.66 -23.69
C SER A 632 -18.93 -33.84 -22.18
N VAL A 633 -19.63 -33.04 -21.36
CA VAL A 633 -20.51 -33.41 -20.23
C VAL A 633 -20.05 -34.51 -19.24
N VAL A 634 -20.29 -34.24 -17.93
CA VAL A 634 -20.07 -35.07 -16.72
C VAL A 634 -18.63 -34.96 -16.20
N TRP A 635 -18.32 -34.40 -15.02
CA TRP A 635 -18.41 -35.04 -13.70
C TRP A 635 -18.45 -34.00 -12.56
N VAL A 636 -19.62 -33.78 -11.97
CA VAL A 636 -19.77 -33.34 -10.56
C VAL A 636 -20.83 -34.25 -9.94
N ARG A 637 -20.39 -35.41 -9.44
CA ARG A 637 -21.21 -36.26 -8.56
C ARG A 637 -20.41 -37.34 -7.83
N GLU A 638 -19.35 -36.98 -7.10
CA GLU A 638 -18.74 -37.95 -6.19
C GLU A 638 -17.95 -37.29 -5.03
N LEU A 639 -18.62 -36.47 -4.22
CA LEU A 639 -18.11 -36.05 -2.90
C LEU A 639 -19.24 -35.86 -1.86
N ILE A 640 -20.29 -36.67 -2.01
CA ILE A 640 -21.25 -36.98 -0.95
C ILE A 640 -21.41 -38.51 -0.94
N ARG A 641 -20.40 -39.20 -0.39
CA ARG A 641 -20.49 -40.51 0.27
C ARG A 641 -19.08 -40.96 0.68
N LYS A 642 -18.64 -40.48 1.84
CA LYS A 642 -18.04 -41.26 2.93
C LYS A 642 -17.88 -40.36 4.14
#